data_AF-A0A7K3D0B4-F1
#
_entry.id   AF-A0A7K3D0B4-F1
#
_cell.length_a   1.000
_cell.length_b   1.000
_cell.length_c   1.000
_cell.angle_alpha   90.00
_cell.angle_beta   90.00
_cell.angle_gamma   90.00
#
_symmetry.space_group_name_H-M   'P 1'
#
loop_
_entity.id
_entity.type
_entity.pdbx_description
1 polymer ?
#
loop_
_entity_poly.entity_id
_entity_poly.type
_entity_poly.pdbx_seq_one_letter_code
_entity_poly.pdbx_strand_id
1 'polypeptide(L)'
;RSDDQVKIRGFRVELGEIEAALADAAGVAHAAVVARDTDAGRQVVGYVVPAGTGAGLTVDGATVRAEVAARLPEYMVPAAVVVIDELPLTVNGKLDRRALPEPEFSGGVHRAPSSPVEEILCGIFARVLGVERVGVDDSFFDLGGNSLSAMRVVAAVQESFGREIGVRALMDTSSVAGLARLVGAPSGDGQAWEAVVRPERLPLSFAQRRLWFIHQLEGPSATYNIPLVLRLTGTLDAGALAAAVADVVARHESLRTVFPAVDGVPEQRVLDVDRAGFACAVRDAEDWTGQRLDDEIGTLTRHAFDLAAEIPFRARLFRVSATEHRLALVAHHIAADGSSLAPLVRDLLTAYRARGAGTAPEREPLPVQYADFTLWQHRLLGDEADPDTRLGRQTAYWERELDGFEGLLELPTDRPYPPVADHRGGQVVVEWPAELQERVTRTAREHNATTFMVMATSLSVLLSRLSGNDDVAFGVPTAGRGRTEFDDMVGFFVNTLVLRTRVSADMSFDDLLGQVRERSLDAFANQDVPFDALVDRLNPVRTQAHHPLIQTLFAWQNVTLPDLSLPDLDITPLRADTLTARMDLTFSLRERHDDSGRPAGIGGVVEYRTDVYDAATVERLVARWQRLLRTLLADADRPVLSIDLLDAGELTHLDDLGQRSVLDRTAADPSIPRLFAEQVRLRPHEVALVFDGRSWTYRELDDASTGLAHLLAGRGVGTGDAVALLLPRSQHTVTAILALLKLGAAYVPIDVKHPDERVRFVLGDASPVAVLTTAGLAHRVEACGVPVVDVEDPGTAARPSGTLPPPDPDLLAYITYTSGTTGVPKGVGITHANVTQMYAPSERSFKPTPDQVWSLFHSYVFDVSVWEMWGALLHGGRLVVVPEHAVHSADDFHRLLVAERITTVNQTPSALEMLSPEGLDHVRTVFVGGEACSASLVERWAPGRSMINGYGETETFYASMSGPMRPGTGAAPIGTPVPGDALFVLDAGLRRTPVGVVGELYVAGRSVGRGYVGRPGLTASRFVACPFGPPGSRMYRTGDLVRWNADGELEFVGRSDDQVKIRGFRVELGEVEAALTAVPGVERAVVTVRATEAGKQLVGYVVPADPAVPVDGGAVRGDLAVRLPEYMVPAAVMVIDELPLTVNGKLDKRALPEPEFTGGVYRAPSSLVEEILADVFARVLEVPRVGVDDSFFDLGGSSLSAMRVVAAV
;
A
#
# COMPACT_ATOMS: atom_id res chain seq x y z
N ARG A 1 15.73 52.06 8.98
CA ARG A 1 14.64 52.94 9.45
C ARG A 1 13.47 52.02 9.72
N SER A 2 12.98 51.93 10.96
CA SER A 2 11.97 50.96 11.41
C SER A 2 10.56 51.57 11.54
N ASP A 3 10.33 52.74 10.93
CA ASP A 3 9.16 53.59 11.21
C ASP A 3 8.09 53.60 10.08
N ASP A 4 8.25 52.82 9.01
CA ASP A 4 7.27 52.76 7.90
C ASP A 4 6.55 51.40 7.78
N GLN A 5 6.66 50.52 8.80
CA GLN A 5 5.86 49.29 8.91
C GLN A 5 4.46 49.57 9.49
N VAL A 6 3.42 49.14 8.78
CA VAL A 6 2.03 49.26 9.24
C VAL A 6 1.30 47.92 9.18
N LYS A 7 0.28 47.74 10.02
CA LYS A 7 -0.58 46.55 9.99
C LYS A 7 -1.83 46.84 9.16
N ILE A 8 -2.04 46.12 8.06
CA ILE A 8 -3.17 46.27 7.13
C ILE A 8 -3.86 44.91 7.00
N ARG A 9 -5.17 44.84 7.29
CA ARG A 9 -5.96 43.59 7.25
C ARG A 9 -5.30 42.39 7.96
N GLY A 10 -4.58 42.64 9.06
CA GLY A 10 -3.88 41.60 9.82
C GLY A 10 -2.40 41.40 9.48
N PHE A 11 -1.93 41.86 8.33
CA PHE A 11 -0.57 41.66 7.81
C PHE A 11 0.34 42.84 8.12
N ARG A 12 1.62 42.58 8.41
CA ARG A 12 2.65 43.63 8.56
C ARG A 12 3.21 43.97 7.18
N VAL A 13 3.10 45.23 6.79
CA VAL A 13 3.39 45.71 5.44
C VAL A 13 4.41 46.85 5.50
N GLU A 14 5.43 46.80 4.67
CA GLU A 14 6.39 47.88 4.45
C GLU A 14 5.86 48.82 3.36
N LEU A 15 5.52 50.06 3.71
CA LEU A 15 4.92 50.99 2.75
C LEU A 15 5.84 51.32 1.56
N GLY A 16 7.16 51.21 1.75
CA GLY A 16 8.14 51.45 0.69
C GLY A 16 8.09 50.44 -0.47
N GLU A 17 7.64 49.20 -0.22
CA GLU A 17 7.48 48.19 -1.28
C GLU A 17 6.32 48.56 -2.21
N ILE A 18 5.24 49.07 -1.63
CA ILE A 18 4.06 49.55 -2.36
C ILE A 18 4.41 50.83 -3.13
N GLU A 19 5.22 51.71 -2.52
CA GLU A 19 5.67 52.95 -3.14
C GLU A 19 6.53 52.68 -4.39
N ALA A 20 7.43 51.70 -4.32
CA ALA A 20 8.22 51.27 -5.48
C ALA A 20 7.33 50.71 -6.60
N ALA A 21 6.36 49.86 -6.27
CA ALA A 21 5.44 49.29 -7.27
C ALA A 21 4.58 50.37 -7.96
N LEU A 22 4.17 51.41 -7.23
CA LEU A 22 3.46 52.57 -7.79
C LEU A 22 4.36 53.44 -8.65
N ALA A 23 5.62 53.63 -8.27
CA ALA A 23 6.59 54.41 -9.04
C ALA A 23 6.96 53.73 -10.37
N ASP A 24 6.94 52.40 -10.42
CA ASP A 24 7.18 51.60 -11.63
C ASP A 24 5.96 51.50 -12.56
N ALA A 25 4.81 52.09 -12.19
CA ALA A 25 3.61 52.09 -13.03
C ALA A 25 3.75 53.08 -14.21
N ALA A 26 3.17 52.72 -15.35
CA ALA A 26 3.36 53.49 -16.57
C ALA A 26 2.84 54.93 -16.42
N GLY A 27 3.71 55.91 -16.68
CA GLY A 27 3.36 57.33 -16.61
C GLY A 27 3.48 57.97 -15.23
N VAL A 28 3.93 57.26 -14.19
CA VAL A 28 4.20 57.82 -12.86
C VAL A 28 5.65 58.32 -12.76
N ALA A 29 5.86 59.57 -12.32
CA ALA A 29 7.18 60.14 -12.05
C ALA A 29 7.60 60.00 -10.58
N HIS A 30 6.66 60.18 -9.66
CA HIS A 30 6.89 60.02 -8.22
C HIS A 30 5.67 59.35 -7.58
N ALA A 31 5.92 58.51 -6.58
CA ALA A 31 4.87 57.90 -5.77
C ALA A 31 5.16 58.14 -4.29
N ALA A 32 4.11 58.21 -3.48
CA ALA A 32 4.19 58.18 -2.03
C ALA A 32 3.07 57.31 -1.46
N VAL A 33 3.38 56.52 -0.44
CA VAL A 33 2.38 55.65 0.20
C VAL A 33 2.19 56.02 1.67
N VAL A 34 0.93 56.11 2.08
CA VAL A 34 0.56 56.34 3.48
C VAL A 34 -0.54 55.38 3.91
N ALA A 35 -0.54 55.02 5.18
CA ALA A 35 -1.67 54.35 5.81
C ALA A 35 -2.62 55.39 6.40
N ARG A 36 -3.93 55.24 6.17
CA ARG A 36 -4.98 56.05 6.81
C ARG A 36 -5.97 55.15 7.54
N ASP A 37 -6.42 55.59 8.71
CA ASP A 37 -7.47 54.93 9.47
C ASP A 37 -8.83 55.35 8.92
N THR A 38 -9.69 54.38 8.56
CA THR A 38 -11.05 54.58 8.03
C THR A 38 -12.07 53.79 8.86
N ASP A 39 -13.36 54.01 8.61
CA ASP A 39 -14.44 53.22 9.24
C ASP A 39 -14.34 51.71 8.93
N ALA A 40 -13.66 51.34 7.84
CA ALA A 40 -13.35 49.96 7.44
C ALA A 40 -11.96 49.48 7.93
N GLY A 41 -11.38 50.15 8.94
CA GLY A 41 -10.04 49.87 9.47
C GLY A 41 -8.92 50.63 8.75
N ARG A 42 -7.66 50.28 9.06
CA ARG A 42 -6.48 50.92 8.48
C ARG A 42 -6.25 50.46 7.03
N GLN A 43 -6.27 51.40 6.09
CA GLN A 43 -6.14 51.19 4.64
C GLN A 43 -4.88 51.86 4.10
N VAL A 44 -4.31 51.33 3.02
CA VAL A 44 -3.18 51.94 2.31
C VAL A 44 -3.67 52.85 1.19
N VAL A 45 -3.08 54.02 1.03
CA VAL A 45 -3.39 54.98 -0.03
C VAL A 45 -2.10 55.36 -0.76
N GLY A 46 -2.10 55.18 -2.08
CA GLY A 46 -1.02 55.62 -2.95
C GLY A 46 -1.29 57.00 -3.51
N TYR A 47 -0.29 57.87 -3.56
CA TYR A 47 -0.34 59.17 -4.22
C TYR A 47 0.69 59.16 -5.33
N VAL A 48 0.28 59.48 -6.56
CA VAL A 48 1.15 59.42 -7.74
C VAL A 48 1.18 60.75 -8.47
N VAL A 49 2.37 61.14 -8.92
CA VAL A 49 2.61 62.33 -9.73
C VAL A 49 2.86 61.90 -11.17
N PRO A 50 2.14 62.43 -12.17
CA PRO A 50 2.35 62.10 -13.58
C PRO A 50 3.73 62.53 -14.12
N ALA A 51 4.31 61.71 -15.00
CA ALA A 51 5.57 62.00 -15.69
C ALA A 51 5.38 62.98 -16.87
N GLY A 52 5.37 64.28 -16.56
CA GLY A 52 5.59 65.36 -17.52
C GLY A 52 4.34 66.06 -18.06
N THR A 53 4.40 67.40 -18.11
CA THR A 53 3.38 68.34 -18.64
C THR A 53 3.38 68.44 -20.18
N GLY A 54 3.78 67.37 -20.88
CA GLY A 54 3.77 67.26 -22.34
C GLY A 54 2.57 66.49 -22.85
N ALA A 55 1.69 67.16 -23.60
CA ALA A 55 0.44 66.67 -24.16
C ALA A 55 0.36 65.16 -24.48
N GLY A 56 -0.45 64.41 -23.72
CA GLY A 56 -0.98 63.11 -24.14
C GLY A 56 -1.10 62.00 -23.08
N LEU A 57 -0.38 62.09 -21.94
CA LEU A 57 -0.42 61.06 -20.89
C LEU A 57 -1.23 61.53 -19.69
N THR A 58 -2.53 61.23 -19.67
CA THR A 58 -3.34 61.32 -18.46
C THR A 58 -3.14 60.05 -17.65
N VAL A 59 -2.49 60.14 -16.49
CA VAL A 59 -2.41 59.04 -15.54
C VAL A 59 -3.76 58.92 -14.84
N ASP A 60 -4.37 57.75 -14.94
CA ASP A 60 -5.59 57.40 -14.21
C ASP A 60 -5.25 56.52 -13.00
N GLY A 61 -5.70 56.93 -11.81
CA GLY A 61 -5.44 56.22 -10.57
C GLY A 61 -6.02 54.80 -10.55
N ALA A 62 -7.16 54.56 -11.21
CA ALA A 62 -7.75 53.23 -11.28
C ALA A 62 -6.90 52.27 -12.15
N THR A 63 -6.38 52.77 -13.27
CA THR A 63 -5.47 52.03 -14.16
C THR A 63 -4.15 51.68 -13.44
N VAL A 64 -3.53 52.64 -12.75
CA VAL A 64 -2.31 52.40 -11.95
C VAL A 64 -2.57 51.39 -10.83
N ARG A 65 -3.72 51.47 -10.16
CA ARG A 65 -4.10 50.52 -9.12
C ARG A 65 -4.26 49.09 -9.67
N ALA A 66 -4.86 48.92 -10.85
CA ALA A 66 -5.01 47.62 -11.50
C ALA A 66 -3.64 47.02 -11.90
N GLU A 67 -2.74 47.85 -12.42
CA GLU A 67 -1.36 47.45 -12.74
C GLU A 67 -0.56 46.98 -11.52
N VAL A 68 -0.76 47.63 -10.37
CA VAL A 68 -0.15 47.24 -9.10
C VAL A 68 -0.81 45.99 -8.51
N ALA A 69 -2.13 45.83 -8.66
CA ALA A 69 -2.87 44.64 -8.24
C ALA A 69 -2.44 43.36 -8.96
N ALA A 70 -1.91 43.47 -10.18
CA ALA A 70 -1.32 42.34 -10.90
C ALA A 70 0.06 41.92 -10.36
N ARG A 71 0.70 42.73 -9.51
CA ARG A 71 2.09 42.55 -9.05
C ARG A 71 2.24 42.42 -7.53
N LEU A 72 1.24 42.86 -6.77
CA LEU A 72 1.24 42.81 -5.30
C LEU A 72 0.08 41.97 -4.76
N PRO A 73 0.25 41.29 -3.61
CA PRO A 73 -0.85 40.64 -2.89
C PRO A 73 -1.97 41.63 -2.55
N GLU A 74 -3.24 41.17 -2.52
CA GLU A 74 -4.41 42.05 -2.36
C GLU A 74 -4.34 42.99 -1.14
N TYR A 75 -3.78 42.52 -0.02
CA TYR A 75 -3.63 43.33 1.21
C TYR A 75 -2.56 44.43 1.11
N MET A 76 -1.68 44.38 0.11
CA MET A 76 -0.69 45.42 -0.21
C MET A 76 -1.16 46.36 -1.32
N VAL A 77 -2.23 46.03 -2.04
CA VAL A 77 -2.79 46.89 -3.09
C VAL A 77 -3.42 48.12 -2.43
N PRO A 78 -3.05 49.36 -2.80
CA PRO A 78 -3.68 50.55 -2.26
C PRO A 78 -5.20 50.54 -2.45
N ALA A 79 -5.94 50.90 -1.40
CA ALA A 79 -7.39 51.04 -1.43
C ALA A 79 -7.83 52.18 -2.38
N ALA A 80 -6.98 53.20 -2.53
CA ALA A 80 -7.12 54.26 -3.51
C ALA A 80 -5.74 54.70 -4.03
N VAL A 81 -5.67 55.12 -5.29
CA VAL A 81 -4.51 55.78 -5.90
C VAL A 81 -4.94 57.18 -6.34
N VAL A 82 -4.43 58.21 -5.67
CA VAL A 82 -4.78 59.61 -5.92
C VAL A 82 -3.71 60.24 -6.81
N VAL A 83 -4.13 60.77 -7.94
CA VAL A 83 -3.24 61.50 -8.86
C VAL A 83 -3.14 62.94 -8.39
N ILE A 84 -1.92 63.44 -8.16
CA ILE A 84 -1.65 64.81 -7.70
C ILE A 84 -0.60 65.47 -8.59
N ASP A 85 -0.65 66.79 -8.69
CA ASP A 85 0.27 67.55 -9.55
C ASP A 85 1.72 67.53 -9.01
N GLU A 86 1.89 67.56 -7.68
CA GLU A 86 3.19 67.46 -7.01
C GLU A 86 3.05 66.90 -5.59
N LEU A 87 4.09 66.22 -5.09
CA LEU A 87 4.12 65.76 -3.70
C LEU A 87 4.40 66.95 -2.75
N PRO A 88 3.53 67.26 -1.78
CA PRO A 88 3.79 68.34 -0.83
C PRO A 88 4.96 67.97 0.08
N LEU A 89 5.99 68.81 0.12
CA LEU A 89 7.18 68.61 0.94
C LEU A 89 7.26 69.65 2.06
N THR A 90 7.67 69.23 3.25
CA THR A 90 8.05 70.10 4.37
C THR A 90 9.30 70.94 4.02
N VAL A 91 9.57 72.01 4.78
CA VAL A 91 10.78 72.84 4.64
C VAL A 91 12.11 72.07 4.70
N ASN A 92 12.10 70.83 5.20
CA ASN A 92 13.26 69.94 5.28
C ASN A 92 13.30 68.90 4.14
N GLY A 93 12.48 69.03 3.11
CA GLY A 93 12.46 68.14 1.94
C GLY A 93 11.82 66.76 2.16
N LYS A 94 11.14 66.54 3.30
CA LYS A 94 10.36 65.31 3.57
C LYS A 94 8.90 65.49 3.18
N LEU A 95 8.23 64.41 2.79
CA LEU A 95 6.78 64.39 2.52
C LEU A 95 5.96 64.98 3.67
N ASP A 96 5.16 66.00 3.38
CA ASP A 96 4.18 66.56 4.31
C ASP A 96 2.86 65.78 4.21
N ARG A 97 2.76 64.73 5.02
CA ARG A 97 1.59 63.83 5.05
C ARG A 97 0.28 64.54 5.41
N ARG A 98 0.33 65.72 6.05
CA ARG A 98 -0.88 66.49 6.43
C ARG A 98 -1.43 67.34 5.29
N ALA A 99 -0.59 67.65 4.30
CA ALA A 99 -0.96 68.45 3.13
C ALA A 99 -1.43 67.58 1.95
N LEU A 100 -1.42 66.24 2.09
CA LEU A 100 -1.94 65.33 1.07
C LEU A 100 -3.48 65.41 1.00
N PRO A 101 -4.06 65.54 -0.21
CA PRO A 101 -5.52 65.59 -0.38
C PRO A 101 -6.20 64.34 0.20
N GLU A 102 -7.45 64.48 0.64
CA GLU A 102 -8.20 63.33 1.12
C GLU A 102 -8.62 62.43 -0.06
N PRO A 103 -8.35 61.11 0.01
CA PRO A 103 -8.70 60.18 -1.04
C PRO A 103 -10.21 59.91 -1.04
N GLU A 104 -10.82 59.96 -2.21
CA GLU A 104 -12.15 59.38 -2.41
C GLU A 104 -11.99 57.86 -2.56
N PHE A 105 -12.40 57.11 -1.55
CA PHE A 105 -12.38 55.65 -1.59
C PHE A 105 -13.54 55.16 -2.46
N SER A 106 -13.32 55.04 -3.76
CA SER A 106 -14.16 54.20 -4.62
C SER A 106 -13.92 52.76 -4.20
N GLY A 107 -14.73 52.23 -3.29
CA GLY A 107 -14.59 50.88 -2.75
C GLY A 107 -14.35 49.85 -3.86
N GLY A 108 -13.34 48.99 -3.66
CA GLY A 108 -13.20 47.77 -4.45
C GLY A 108 -14.54 47.03 -4.48
N VAL A 109 -14.83 46.39 -5.62
CA VAL A 109 -16.14 45.88 -6.05
C VAL A 109 -16.80 44.99 -5.00
N HIS A 110 -17.42 45.59 -3.98
CA HIS A 110 -18.43 44.97 -3.15
C HIS A 110 -19.74 45.22 -3.86
N ARG A 111 -20.11 44.31 -4.76
CA ARG A 111 -21.42 44.37 -5.39
C ARG A 111 -22.44 43.94 -4.34
N ALA A 112 -23.25 44.89 -3.89
CA ALA A 112 -24.40 44.61 -3.04
C ALA A 112 -25.43 43.78 -3.83
N PRO A 113 -26.21 42.91 -3.17
CA PRO A 113 -27.29 42.19 -3.81
C PRO A 113 -28.27 43.16 -4.47
N SER A 114 -28.60 42.88 -5.73
CA SER A 114 -29.44 43.70 -6.60
C SER A 114 -30.80 43.06 -6.90
N SER A 115 -30.99 41.83 -6.44
CA SER A 115 -32.23 41.06 -6.57
C SER A 115 -32.57 40.33 -5.26
N PRO A 116 -33.87 40.00 -5.02
CA PRO A 116 -34.27 39.20 -3.86
C PRO A 116 -33.57 37.83 -3.78
N VAL A 117 -33.24 37.23 -4.93
CA VAL A 117 -32.49 35.97 -4.99
C VAL A 117 -31.07 36.16 -4.44
N GLU A 118 -30.38 37.21 -4.88
CA GLU A 118 -29.04 37.55 -4.38
C GLU A 118 -29.05 37.91 -2.89
N GLU A 119 -30.07 38.62 -2.40
CA GLU A 119 -30.22 38.94 -0.95
C GLU A 119 -30.35 37.68 -0.10
N ILE A 120 -31.23 36.75 -0.51
CA ILE A 120 -31.44 35.48 0.20
C ILE A 120 -30.15 34.64 0.19
N LEU A 121 -29.48 34.52 -0.96
CA LEU A 121 -28.24 33.75 -1.08
C LEU A 121 -27.08 34.37 -0.29
N CYS A 122 -26.89 35.68 -0.32
CA CYS A 122 -25.94 36.39 0.55
C CYS A 122 -26.24 36.12 2.03
N GLY A 123 -27.51 36.15 2.42
CA GLY A 123 -27.94 35.83 3.79
C GLY A 123 -27.68 34.37 4.19
N ILE A 124 -27.85 33.43 3.27
CA ILE A 124 -27.52 32.01 3.49
C ILE A 124 -26.01 31.84 3.69
N PHE A 125 -25.19 32.42 2.81
CA PHE A 125 -23.72 32.37 2.93
C PHE A 125 -23.26 32.98 4.25
N ALA A 126 -23.74 34.18 4.59
CA ALA A 126 -23.38 34.87 5.83
C ALA A 126 -23.70 34.02 7.07
N ARG A 127 -24.90 33.41 7.11
CA ARG A 127 -25.35 32.57 8.23
C ARG A 127 -24.56 31.27 8.34
N VAL A 128 -24.31 30.58 7.22
CA VAL A 128 -23.63 29.28 7.23
C VAL A 128 -22.13 29.42 7.50
N LEU A 129 -21.50 30.48 6.98
CA LEU A 129 -20.08 30.75 7.16
C LEU A 129 -19.76 31.56 8.42
N GLY A 130 -20.78 32.13 9.08
CA GLY A 130 -20.59 32.93 10.29
C GLY A 130 -19.90 34.27 10.04
N VAL A 131 -20.08 34.85 8.84
CA VAL A 131 -19.50 36.15 8.44
C VAL A 131 -20.57 37.24 8.46
N GLU A 132 -20.17 38.47 8.80
CA GLU A 132 -21.12 39.58 9.02
C GLU A 132 -21.76 40.08 7.71
N ARG A 133 -21.02 40.06 6.59
CA ARG A 133 -21.51 40.47 5.25
C ARG A 133 -20.87 39.63 4.16
N VAL A 134 -21.63 39.38 3.09
CA VAL A 134 -21.21 38.66 1.89
C VAL A 134 -21.59 39.48 0.66
N GLY A 135 -20.60 39.85 -0.14
CA GLY A 135 -20.78 40.45 -1.46
C GLY A 135 -21.22 39.42 -2.50
N VAL A 136 -21.89 39.87 -3.55
CA VAL A 136 -22.50 38.94 -4.52
C VAL A 136 -21.45 38.19 -5.35
N ASP A 137 -20.28 38.81 -5.53
CA ASP A 137 -19.18 38.24 -6.30
C ASP A 137 -18.10 37.61 -5.38
N ASP A 138 -18.33 37.57 -4.06
CA ASP A 138 -17.42 36.95 -3.11
C ASP A 138 -17.39 35.43 -3.30
N SER A 139 -16.18 34.86 -3.31
CA SER A 139 -16.01 33.42 -3.38
C SER A 139 -16.33 32.75 -2.04
N PHE A 140 -17.11 31.67 -2.09
CA PHE A 140 -17.42 30.78 -0.98
C PHE A 140 -16.15 30.31 -0.25
N PHE A 141 -15.08 30.01 -1.00
CA PHE A 141 -13.82 29.52 -0.42
C PHE A 141 -12.99 30.64 0.20
N ASP A 142 -13.04 31.85 -0.36
CA ASP A 142 -12.37 33.02 0.20
C ASP A 142 -12.98 33.41 1.54
N LEU A 143 -14.30 33.22 1.67
CA LEU A 143 -15.06 33.42 2.90
C LEU A 143 -14.90 32.28 3.93
N GLY A 144 -14.02 31.30 3.69
CA GLY A 144 -13.74 30.20 4.62
C GLY A 144 -14.65 28.98 4.47
N GLY A 145 -15.31 28.84 3.33
CA GLY A 145 -16.12 27.68 2.98
C GLY A 145 -15.33 26.37 2.92
N ASN A 146 -15.93 25.29 3.42
CA ASN A 146 -15.39 23.93 3.40
C ASN A 146 -16.49 22.95 2.96
N SER A 147 -16.16 21.66 2.82
CA SER A 147 -17.12 20.66 2.32
C SER A 147 -18.38 20.54 3.18
N LEU A 148 -18.27 20.72 4.50
CA LEU A 148 -19.42 20.67 5.41
C LEU A 148 -20.30 21.92 5.26
N SER A 149 -19.71 23.13 5.24
CA SER A 149 -20.48 24.35 5.00
C SER A 149 -21.06 24.38 3.58
N ALA A 150 -20.42 23.75 2.60
CA ALA A 150 -20.93 23.64 1.23
C ALA A 150 -22.22 22.82 1.20
N MET A 151 -22.24 21.65 1.87
CA MET A 151 -23.45 20.85 2.06
C MET A 151 -24.56 21.65 2.74
N ARG A 152 -24.24 22.43 3.78
CA ARG A 152 -25.21 23.26 4.51
C ARG A 152 -25.75 24.41 3.67
N VAL A 153 -24.91 25.06 2.87
CA VAL A 153 -25.35 26.09 1.90
C VAL A 153 -26.29 25.46 0.89
N VAL A 154 -25.90 24.35 0.26
CA VAL A 154 -26.75 23.66 -0.72
C VAL A 154 -28.10 23.31 -0.13
N ALA A 155 -28.12 22.73 1.07
CA ALA A 155 -29.35 22.42 1.78
C ALA A 155 -30.25 23.63 2.01
N ALA A 156 -29.68 24.72 2.56
CA ALA A 156 -30.42 25.95 2.83
C ALA A 156 -30.93 26.62 1.54
N VAL A 157 -30.19 26.51 0.44
CA VAL A 157 -30.62 26.98 -0.87
C VAL A 157 -31.76 26.11 -1.42
N GLN A 158 -31.65 24.78 -1.32
CA GLN A 158 -32.73 23.88 -1.72
C GLN A 158 -34.02 24.16 -0.94
N GLU A 159 -33.90 24.40 0.36
CA GLU A 159 -35.02 24.77 1.23
C GLU A 159 -35.65 26.11 0.82
N SER A 160 -34.83 27.14 0.60
CA SER A 160 -35.31 28.50 0.31
C SER A 160 -35.90 28.66 -1.09
N PHE A 161 -35.48 27.82 -2.05
CA PHE A 161 -35.85 27.95 -3.46
C PHE A 161 -36.65 26.77 -4.02
N GLY A 162 -36.79 25.66 -3.27
CA GLY A 162 -37.54 24.47 -3.69
C GLY A 162 -36.94 23.74 -4.90
N ARG A 163 -35.64 23.94 -5.16
CA ARG A 163 -34.94 23.42 -6.35
C ARG A 163 -33.71 22.64 -5.94
N GLU A 164 -33.60 21.42 -6.43
CA GLU A 164 -32.45 20.57 -6.13
C GLU A 164 -31.19 21.09 -6.84
N ILE A 165 -30.18 21.45 -6.06
CA ILE A 165 -28.86 21.89 -6.54
C ILE A 165 -27.83 20.97 -5.90
N GLY A 166 -26.89 20.44 -6.67
CA GLY A 166 -25.79 19.64 -6.12
C GLY A 166 -24.65 20.50 -5.56
N VAL A 167 -23.82 19.94 -4.69
CA VAL A 167 -22.57 20.58 -4.20
C VAL A 167 -21.68 21.03 -5.35
N ARG A 168 -21.62 20.25 -6.41
CA ARG A 168 -20.90 20.58 -7.65
C ARG A 168 -21.27 21.97 -8.18
N ALA A 169 -22.55 22.32 -8.21
CA ALA A 169 -23.01 23.62 -8.70
C ALA A 169 -22.53 24.79 -7.83
N LEU A 170 -22.48 24.63 -6.50
CA LEU A 170 -21.88 25.63 -5.59
C LEU A 170 -20.37 25.74 -5.83
N MET A 171 -19.68 24.62 -6.03
CA MET A 171 -18.21 24.60 -6.21
C MET A 171 -17.78 25.19 -7.55
N ASP A 172 -18.55 24.98 -8.62
CA ASP A 172 -18.24 25.46 -9.97
C ASP A 172 -18.55 26.94 -10.15
N THR A 173 -19.55 27.45 -9.43
CA THR A 173 -19.92 28.87 -9.47
C THR A 173 -19.19 29.72 -8.46
N SER A 174 -18.85 29.11 -7.32
CA SER A 174 -18.17 29.64 -6.14
C SER A 174 -18.69 30.96 -5.57
N SER A 175 -19.70 31.59 -6.16
CA SER A 175 -20.18 32.93 -5.82
C SER A 175 -21.71 32.98 -5.75
N VAL A 176 -22.24 33.94 -4.99
CA VAL A 176 -23.67 34.23 -4.93
C VAL A 176 -24.20 34.55 -6.34
N ALA A 177 -23.46 35.32 -7.13
CA ALA A 177 -23.79 35.67 -8.52
C ALA A 177 -23.96 34.44 -9.41
N GLY A 178 -23.04 33.48 -9.28
CA GLY A 178 -23.10 32.25 -10.06
C GLY A 178 -24.25 31.35 -9.62
N LEU A 179 -24.48 31.20 -8.31
CA LEU A 179 -25.64 30.47 -7.79
C LEU A 179 -26.97 31.09 -8.19
N ALA A 180 -27.09 32.42 -8.12
CA ALA A 180 -28.29 33.16 -8.50
C ALA A 180 -28.71 32.91 -9.96
N ARG A 181 -27.79 32.49 -10.84
CA ARG A 181 -28.10 32.08 -12.22
C ARG A 181 -28.67 30.66 -12.31
N LEU A 182 -28.38 29.81 -11.33
CA LEU A 182 -28.83 28.41 -11.27
C LEU A 182 -30.16 28.28 -10.52
N VAL A 183 -30.39 29.11 -9.51
CA VAL A 183 -31.67 29.20 -8.78
C VAL A 183 -32.58 30.25 -9.38
N GLY A 184 -33.83 29.84 -9.68
CA GLY A 184 -34.88 30.74 -10.15
C GLY A 184 -35.50 31.56 -9.00
N ALA A 185 -36.70 32.11 -9.25
CA ALA A 185 -37.47 32.77 -8.20
C ALA A 185 -37.77 31.79 -7.03
N PRO A 186 -37.86 32.27 -5.79
CA PRO A 186 -38.18 31.43 -4.63
C PRO A 186 -39.51 30.69 -4.85
N SER A 187 -39.49 29.37 -4.72
CA SER A 187 -40.70 28.55 -4.63
C SER A 187 -41.09 28.50 -3.15
N GLY A 188 -42.27 29.00 -2.78
CA GLY A 188 -42.75 29.00 -1.38
C GLY A 188 -43.11 27.61 -0.82
N ASP A 189 -42.62 26.52 -1.43
CA ASP A 189 -43.01 25.13 -1.20
C ASP A 189 -41.92 24.32 -0.44
N GLY A 190 -40.97 24.98 0.23
CA GLY A 190 -40.04 24.32 1.14
C GLY A 190 -40.78 23.74 2.35
N GLN A 191 -41.35 22.53 2.21
CA GLN A 191 -42.10 21.88 3.27
C GLN A 191 -41.15 21.49 4.42
N ALA A 192 -41.37 22.07 5.60
CA ALA A 192 -40.63 21.79 6.82
C ALA A 192 -40.78 20.32 7.22
N TRP A 193 -39.74 19.74 7.83
CA TRP A 193 -39.81 18.34 8.23
C TRP A 193 -40.66 18.17 9.53
N GLU A 194 -41.92 17.70 9.44
CA GLU A 194 -42.85 17.47 10.59
C GLU A 194 -42.95 16.01 11.07
N ALA A 195 -42.95 15.79 12.39
CA ALA A 195 -43.10 14.47 13.00
C ALA A 195 -44.15 13.56 12.30
N VAL A 196 -43.77 12.32 11.99
CA VAL A 196 -44.60 11.40 11.19
C VAL A 196 -45.35 10.43 12.08
N VAL A 197 -46.47 9.91 11.57
CA VAL A 197 -47.15 8.77 12.21
C VAL A 197 -46.22 7.57 12.20
N ARG A 198 -45.80 7.14 13.39
CA ARG A 198 -44.86 6.04 13.59
C ARG A 198 -45.58 4.69 13.52
N PRO A 199 -45.08 3.70 12.76
CA PRO A 199 -45.61 2.34 12.77
C PRO A 199 -45.34 1.66 14.13
N GLU A 200 -46.05 0.56 14.40
CA GLU A 200 -45.86 -0.23 15.62
C GLU A 200 -44.43 -0.78 15.76
N ARG A 201 -43.85 -1.25 14.64
CA ARG A 201 -42.45 -1.66 14.55
C ARG A 201 -41.65 -0.59 13.80
N LEU A 202 -40.77 0.11 14.51
CA LEU A 202 -39.89 1.11 13.90
C LEU A 202 -38.66 0.42 13.29
N PRO A 203 -38.39 0.57 11.99
CA PRO A 203 -37.19 0.00 11.38
C PRO A 203 -35.95 0.76 11.86
N LEU A 204 -34.77 0.13 11.77
CA LEU A 204 -33.50 0.84 11.90
C LEU A 204 -33.24 1.73 10.68
N SER A 205 -32.53 2.85 10.90
CA SER A 205 -31.90 3.58 9.79
C SER A 205 -30.86 2.69 9.11
N PHE A 206 -30.46 3.02 7.88
CA PHE A 206 -29.45 2.22 7.19
C PHE A 206 -28.12 2.17 7.96
N ALA A 207 -27.72 3.30 8.56
CA ALA A 207 -26.52 3.38 9.39
C ALA A 207 -26.67 2.55 10.68
N GLN A 208 -27.81 2.64 11.38
CA GLN A 208 -28.03 1.81 12.57
C GLN A 208 -28.02 0.31 12.26
N ARG A 209 -28.59 -0.09 11.11
CA ARG A 209 -28.63 -1.49 10.67
C ARG A 209 -27.22 -2.07 10.52
N ARG A 210 -26.28 -1.28 9.98
CA ARG A 210 -24.85 -1.62 9.93
C ARG A 210 -24.28 -1.92 11.32
N LEU A 211 -24.38 -0.96 12.23
CA LEU A 211 -23.78 -1.12 13.56
C LEU A 211 -24.42 -2.24 14.34
N TRP A 212 -25.73 -2.45 14.18
CA TRP A 212 -26.42 -3.59 14.73
C TRP A 212 -25.86 -4.91 14.18
N PHE A 213 -25.62 -5.02 12.86
CA PHE A 213 -25.01 -6.21 12.27
C PHE A 213 -23.61 -6.48 12.82
N ILE A 214 -22.75 -5.45 12.85
CA ILE A 214 -21.39 -5.57 13.39
C ILE A 214 -21.43 -6.02 14.85
N HIS A 215 -22.36 -5.48 15.64
CA HIS A 215 -22.58 -5.89 17.02
C HIS A 215 -23.02 -7.36 17.16
N GLN A 216 -23.83 -7.90 16.24
CA GLN A 216 -24.17 -9.32 16.22
C GLN A 216 -22.97 -10.21 15.83
N LEU A 217 -22.10 -9.72 14.95
CA LEU A 217 -20.94 -10.45 14.46
C LEU A 217 -19.81 -10.52 15.49
N GLU A 218 -19.46 -9.37 16.08
CA GLU A 218 -18.35 -9.23 17.03
C GLU A 218 -18.78 -9.49 18.49
N GLY A 219 -20.07 -9.35 18.78
CA GLY A 219 -20.61 -9.30 20.14
C GLY A 219 -20.43 -7.94 20.82
N PRO A 220 -20.86 -7.81 22.09
CA PRO A 220 -20.70 -6.58 22.87
C PRO A 220 -19.23 -6.19 23.06
N SER A 221 -18.87 -4.99 22.61
CA SER A 221 -17.51 -4.46 22.69
C SER A 221 -17.50 -2.94 22.88
N ALA A 222 -16.33 -2.39 23.19
CA ALA A 222 -16.10 -0.95 23.30
C ALA A 222 -15.76 -0.28 21.97
N THR A 223 -15.61 -1.07 20.89
CA THR A 223 -15.11 -0.64 19.58
C THR A 223 -15.88 0.58 19.08
N TYR A 224 -17.20 0.58 19.25
CA TYR A 224 -18.09 1.66 18.82
C TYR A 224 -18.56 2.59 19.95
N ASN A 225 -17.79 2.73 21.04
CA ASN A 225 -18.09 3.73 22.07
C ASN A 225 -17.56 5.12 21.69
N ILE A 226 -18.31 6.15 22.08
CA ILE A 226 -17.97 7.57 21.97
C ILE A 226 -17.85 8.12 23.40
N PRO A 227 -16.64 8.16 23.99
CA PRO A 227 -16.43 8.74 25.30
C PRO A 227 -16.26 10.27 25.22
N LEU A 228 -16.91 10.99 26.15
CA LEU A 228 -16.67 12.39 26.45
C LEU A 228 -16.34 12.51 27.93
N VAL A 229 -15.10 12.86 28.25
CA VAL A 229 -14.65 13.08 29.62
C VAL A 229 -14.35 14.56 29.82
N LEU A 230 -14.98 15.17 30.82
CA LEU A 230 -14.79 16.58 31.16
C LEU A 230 -14.15 16.69 32.54
N ARG A 231 -13.08 17.47 32.63
CA ARG A 231 -12.56 18.00 33.89
C ARG A 231 -13.35 19.24 34.25
N LEU A 232 -13.88 19.26 35.47
CA LEU A 232 -14.65 20.39 36.01
C LEU A 232 -13.89 20.93 37.24
N THR A 233 -13.50 22.19 37.20
CA THR A 233 -12.72 22.85 38.26
C THR A 233 -13.46 24.09 38.76
N GLY A 234 -13.91 24.08 40.01
CA GLY A 234 -14.72 25.15 40.60
C GLY A 234 -15.84 24.63 41.49
N THR A 235 -16.83 25.49 41.76
CA THR A 235 -17.98 25.12 42.61
C THR A 235 -19.03 24.38 41.78
N LEU A 236 -19.32 23.13 42.12
CA LEU A 236 -20.27 22.27 41.39
C LEU A 236 -21.39 21.78 42.31
N ASP A 237 -22.64 21.96 41.88
CA ASP A 237 -23.77 21.22 42.45
C ASP A 237 -23.91 19.86 41.73
N ALA A 238 -23.38 18.81 42.37
CA ALA A 238 -23.41 17.45 41.84
C ALA A 238 -24.84 16.93 41.61
N GLY A 239 -25.81 17.34 42.43
CA GLY A 239 -27.21 16.93 42.29
C GLY A 239 -27.86 17.60 41.09
N ALA A 240 -27.64 18.90 40.90
CA ALA A 240 -28.10 19.64 39.73
C ALA A 240 -27.48 19.09 38.43
N LEU A 241 -26.19 18.73 38.44
CA LEU A 241 -25.53 18.13 37.27
C LEU A 241 -26.09 16.74 36.95
N ALA A 242 -26.28 15.88 37.96
CA ALA A 242 -26.88 14.56 37.74
C ALA A 242 -28.31 14.66 37.18
N ALA A 243 -29.12 15.60 37.68
CA ALA A 243 -30.45 15.89 37.15
C ALA A 243 -30.38 16.43 35.71
N ALA A 244 -29.40 17.29 35.41
CA ALA A 244 -29.21 17.84 34.09
C ALA A 244 -28.86 16.78 33.03
N VAL A 245 -28.04 15.80 33.37
CA VAL A 245 -27.76 14.66 32.47
C VAL A 245 -29.05 13.84 32.22
N ALA A 246 -29.86 13.63 33.25
CA ALA A 246 -31.15 12.94 33.09
C ALA A 246 -32.13 13.71 32.19
N ASP A 247 -32.17 15.04 32.28
CA ASP A 247 -32.97 15.90 31.39
C ASP A 247 -32.54 15.77 29.92
N VAL A 248 -31.24 15.62 29.66
CA VAL A 248 -30.71 15.40 28.30
C VAL A 248 -31.13 14.03 27.75
N VAL A 249 -31.07 12.97 28.55
CA VAL A 249 -31.56 11.63 28.16
C VAL A 249 -33.07 11.63 27.92
N ALA A 250 -33.83 12.40 28.69
CA ALA A 250 -35.27 12.55 28.47
C ALA A 250 -35.59 13.24 27.13
N ARG A 251 -34.82 14.29 26.79
CA ARG A 251 -35.01 15.11 25.58
C ARG A 251 -34.69 14.36 24.29
N HIS A 252 -33.63 13.56 24.28
CA HIS A 252 -33.13 12.89 23.07
C HIS A 252 -33.53 11.41 23.06
N GLU A 253 -34.53 11.05 22.26
CA GLU A 253 -35.07 9.67 22.18
C GLU A 253 -33.99 8.63 21.86
N SER A 254 -33.03 8.99 21.02
CA SER A 254 -31.92 8.11 20.60
C SER A 254 -31.12 7.56 21.78
N LEU A 255 -30.91 8.34 22.85
CA LEU A 255 -30.14 7.93 24.03
C LEU A 255 -30.87 6.90 24.92
N ARG A 256 -32.18 6.74 24.73
CA ARG A 256 -33.05 5.81 25.47
C ARG A 256 -33.72 4.79 24.57
N THR A 257 -33.12 4.51 23.41
CA THR A 257 -33.61 3.52 22.44
C THR A 257 -32.81 2.23 22.54
N VAL A 258 -33.50 1.08 22.59
CA VAL A 258 -32.89 -0.26 22.49
C VAL A 258 -33.23 -0.91 21.14
N PHE A 259 -32.44 -1.89 20.72
CA PHE A 259 -32.43 -2.48 19.38
C PHE A 259 -32.61 -4.01 19.38
N PRO A 260 -33.75 -4.54 19.86
CA PRO A 260 -34.03 -5.97 19.83
C PRO A 260 -34.27 -6.47 18.40
N ALA A 261 -34.03 -7.77 18.18
CA ALA A 261 -34.53 -8.47 17.01
C ALA A 261 -35.79 -9.25 17.37
N VAL A 262 -36.85 -9.06 16.60
CA VAL A 262 -38.11 -9.80 16.71
C VAL A 262 -38.31 -10.58 15.42
N ASP A 263 -38.42 -11.90 15.50
CA ASP A 263 -38.52 -12.80 14.34
C ASP A 263 -37.34 -12.63 13.34
N GLY A 264 -36.14 -12.33 13.86
CA GLY A 264 -34.94 -12.10 13.04
C GLY A 264 -34.83 -10.71 12.40
N VAL A 265 -35.80 -9.81 12.64
CA VAL A 265 -35.79 -8.45 12.11
C VAL A 265 -35.48 -7.45 13.22
N PRO A 266 -34.43 -6.59 13.09
CA PRO A 266 -34.12 -5.59 14.09
C PRO A 266 -35.12 -4.42 14.04
N GLU A 267 -35.49 -3.92 15.22
CA GLU A 267 -36.36 -2.74 15.37
C GLU A 267 -35.80 -1.73 16.38
N GLN A 268 -36.21 -0.46 16.25
CA GLN A 268 -35.96 0.57 17.25
C GLN A 268 -37.07 0.53 18.29
N ARG A 269 -36.73 0.38 19.57
CA ARG A 269 -37.68 0.47 20.68
C ARG A 269 -37.31 1.61 21.61
N VAL A 270 -37.96 2.75 21.40
CA VAL A 270 -37.79 3.95 22.23
C VAL A 270 -38.45 3.72 23.59
N LEU A 271 -37.69 3.74 24.67
CA LEU A 271 -38.21 3.53 26.03
C LEU A 271 -38.71 4.84 26.63
N ASP A 272 -39.87 4.82 27.30
CA ASP A 272 -40.31 5.95 28.13
C ASP A 272 -39.25 6.30 29.20
N VAL A 273 -39.20 7.57 29.60
CA VAL A 273 -38.16 8.07 30.54
C VAL A 273 -38.09 7.24 31.83
N ASP A 274 -39.23 6.92 32.42
CA ASP A 274 -39.29 6.11 33.66
C ASP A 274 -38.83 4.66 33.43
N ARG A 275 -39.11 4.09 32.26
CA ARG A 275 -38.71 2.73 31.88
C ARG A 275 -37.23 2.64 31.52
N ALA A 276 -36.66 3.70 30.98
CA ALA A 276 -35.22 3.79 30.71
C ALA A 276 -34.40 3.74 32.02
N GLY A 277 -34.98 4.16 33.14
CA GLY A 277 -34.38 4.02 34.48
C GLY A 277 -33.02 4.69 34.63
N PHE A 278 -32.70 5.68 33.80
CA PHE A 278 -31.38 6.29 33.73
C PHE A 278 -31.08 7.14 34.97
N ALA A 279 -29.89 6.94 35.55
CA ALA A 279 -29.39 7.77 36.64
C ALA A 279 -27.88 8.04 36.47
N CYS A 280 -27.49 9.31 36.56
CA CYS A 280 -26.08 9.68 36.62
C CYS A 280 -25.55 9.45 38.06
N ALA A 281 -24.79 8.38 38.25
CA ALA A 281 -24.22 8.06 39.56
C ALA A 281 -23.11 9.05 39.93
N VAL A 282 -23.15 9.55 41.17
CA VAL A 282 -22.06 10.34 41.76
C VAL A 282 -21.19 9.41 42.59
N ARG A 283 -19.88 9.39 42.34
CA ARG A 283 -18.89 8.61 43.07
C ARG A 283 -17.93 9.53 43.79
N ASP A 284 -17.73 9.26 45.07
CA ASP A 284 -16.71 9.92 45.86
C ASP A 284 -15.34 9.32 45.55
N ALA A 285 -14.43 10.16 45.06
CA ALA A 285 -13.09 9.81 44.63
C ALA A 285 -12.01 10.64 45.35
N GLU A 286 -12.35 11.31 46.45
CA GLU A 286 -11.41 12.11 47.24
C GLU A 286 -10.20 11.30 47.73
N ASP A 287 -10.43 10.06 48.13
CA ASP A 287 -9.37 9.14 48.61
C ASP A 287 -8.71 8.32 47.48
N TRP A 288 -9.03 8.58 46.21
CA TRP A 288 -8.53 7.78 45.10
C TRP A 288 -7.19 8.32 44.60
N THR A 289 -6.29 7.41 44.21
CA THR A 289 -5.12 7.79 43.44
C THR A 289 -5.53 8.19 42.02
N GLY A 290 -4.72 9.01 41.35
CA GLY A 290 -4.94 9.35 39.93
C GLY A 290 -5.11 8.11 39.06
N GLN A 291 -4.25 7.10 39.24
CA GLN A 291 -4.34 5.83 38.52
C GLN A 291 -5.69 5.12 38.73
N ARG A 292 -6.19 5.06 39.97
CA ARG A 292 -7.49 4.42 40.25
C ARG A 292 -8.64 5.18 39.58
N LEU A 293 -8.59 6.50 39.58
CA LEU A 293 -9.59 7.33 38.89
C LEU A 293 -9.57 7.07 37.38
N ASP A 294 -8.38 7.00 36.78
CA ASP A 294 -8.20 6.71 35.36
C ASP A 294 -8.68 5.29 35.01
N ASP A 295 -8.42 4.29 35.87
CA ASP A 295 -8.90 2.91 35.68
C ASP A 295 -10.43 2.82 35.71
N GLU A 296 -11.09 3.56 36.61
CA GLU A 296 -12.54 3.61 36.75
C GLU A 296 -13.22 4.38 35.59
N ILE A 297 -12.61 5.48 35.13
CA ILE A 297 -13.03 6.16 33.90
C ILE A 297 -12.87 5.22 32.71
N GLY A 298 -11.72 4.54 32.60
CA GLY A 298 -11.43 3.57 31.55
C GLY A 298 -12.41 2.38 31.54
N THR A 299 -12.84 1.92 32.72
CA THR A 299 -13.86 0.88 32.83
C THR A 299 -15.21 1.35 32.27
N LEU A 300 -15.56 2.63 32.47
CA LEU A 300 -16.76 3.21 31.90
C LEU A 300 -16.65 3.39 30.37
N THR A 301 -15.52 3.91 29.87
CA THR A 301 -15.32 4.14 28.43
C THR A 301 -15.26 2.84 27.63
N ARG A 302 -14.82 1.76 28.27
CA ARG A 302 -14.76 0.41 27.69
C ARG A 302 -15.97 -0.46 28.00
N HIS A 303 -17.08 0.12 28.47
CA HIS A 303 -18.30 -0.63 28.75
C HIS A 303 -18.83 -1.32 27.47
N ALA A 304 -19.07 -2.62 27.54
CA ALA A 304 -19.68 -3.38 26.46
C ALA A 304 -21.21 -3.31 26.58
N PHE A 305 -21.84 -2.49 25.74
CA PHE A 305 -23.30 -2.32 25.73
C PHE A 305 -23.99 -3.55 25.13
N ASP A 306 -25.03 -4.07 25.78
CA ASP A 306 -25.97 -5.00 25.15
C ASP A 306 -27.09 -4.19 24.48
N LEU A 307 -27.00 -4.00 23.16
CA LEU A 307 -27.92 -3.11 22.45
C LEU A 307 -29.37 -3.60 22.43
N ALA A 308 -29.63 -4.89 22.71
CA ALA A 308 -30.99 -5.42 22.72
C ALA A 308 -31.74 -5.14 24.03
N ALA A 309 -31.01 -5.00 25.14
CA ALA A 309 -31.57 -4.91 26.49
C ALA A 309 -31.16 -3.65 27.28
N GLU A 310 -30.07 -2.99 26.91
CA GLU A 310 -29.50 -1.84 27.60
C GLU A 310 -29.58 -0.58 26.73
N ILE A 311 -29.90 0.56 27.35
CA ILE A 311 -29.81 1.85 26.65
C ILE A 311 -28.36 2.16 26.28
N PRO A 312 -28.09 2.71 25.08
CA PRO A 312 -26.74 2.94 24.54
C PRO A 312 -26.06 4.19 25.14
N PHE A 313 -26.28 4.49 26.42
CA PHE A 313 -25.75 5.68 27.08
C PHE A 313 -25.48 5.47 28.58
N ARG A 314 -24.30 5.89 29.03
CA ARG A 314 -23.88 5.86 30.44
C ARG A 314 -23.25 7.20 30.86
N ALA A 315 -23.45 7.57 32.12
CA ALA A 315 -22.84 8.74 32.71
C ALA A 315 -22.39 8.47 34.15
N ARG A 316 -21.27 9.07 34.55
CA ARG A 316 -20.79 9.06 35.93
C ARG A 316 -20.05 10.34 36.27
N LEU A 317 -20.36 10.90 37.44
CA LEU A 317 -19.63 12.03 38.02
C LEU A 317 -18.72 11.51 39.14
N PHE A 318 -17.42 11.82 39.06
CA PHE A 318 -16.44 11.54 40.11
C PHE A 318 -16.10 12.85 40.81
N ARG A 319 -16.29 12.89 42.13
CA ARG A 319 -15.86 14.00 42.98
C ARG A 319 -14.45 13.73 43.47
N VAL A 320 -13.46 14.45 42.94
CA VAL A 320 -12.03 14.27 43.26
C VAL A 320 -11.63 15.14 44.44
N SER A 321 -12.24 16.31 44.59
CA SER A 321 -12.15 17.16 45.77
C SER A 321 -13.38 18.07 45.85
N ALA A 322 -13.44 18.95 46.85
CA ALA A 322 -14.48 19.97 46.95
C ALA A 322 -14.59 20.89 45.72
N THR A 323 -13.52 21.05 44.95
CA THR A 323 -13.47 21.95 43.78
C THR A 323 -13.02 21.25 42.49
N GLU A 324 -12.80 19.94 42.50
CA GLU A 324 -12.34 19.21 41.31
C GLU A 324 -13.18 17.96 41.08
N HIS A 325 -13.68 17.83 39.84
CA HIS A 325 -14.55 16.73 39.45
C HIS A 325 -14.18 16.19 38.06
N ARG A 326 -14.63 14.98 37.75
CA ARG A 326 -14.60 14.39 36.41
C ARG A 326 -16.00 13.93 36.04
N LEU A 327 -16.54 14.41 34.93
CA LEU A 327 -17.77 13.88 34.34
C LEU A 327 -17.38 13.00 33.14
N ALA A 328 -17.73 11.73 33.19
CA ALA A 328 -17.54 10.81 32.07
C ALA A 328 -18.91 10.43 31.50
N LEU A 329 -19.11 10.73 30.21
CA LEU A 329 -20.28 10.37 29.41
C LEU A 329 -19.82 9.39 28.34
N VAL A 330 -20.54 8.29 28.13
CA VAL A 330 -20.20 7.27 27.13
C VAL A 330 -21.47 6.88 26.39
N ALA A 331 -21.51 7.18 25.09
CA ALA A 331 -22.59 6.77 24.19
C ALA A 331 -22.09 5.67 23.26
N HIS A 332 -22.93 4.70 22.91
CA HIS A 332 -22.64 3.82 21.79
C HIS A 332 -22.94 4.55 20.47
N HIS A 333 -22.12 4.33 19.43
CA HIS A 333 -22.18 5.05 18.15
C HIS A 333 -23.50 4.83 17.39
N ILE A 334 -24.27 3.80 17.77
CA ILE A 334 -25.62 3.54 17.21
C ILE A 334 -26.65 4.63 17.60
N ALA A 335 -26.39 5.36 18.70
CA ALA A 335 -27.28 6.38 19.24
C ALA A 335 -26.76 7.81 19.09
N ALA A 336 -25.47 7.98 18.84
CA ALA A 336 -24.83 9.29 18.68
C ALA A 336 -23.65 9.21 17.71
N ASP A 337 -23.27 10.34 17.15
CA ASP A 337 -22.08 10.52 16.30
C ASP A 337 -21.22 11.70 16.77
N GLY A 338 -20.09 11.96 16.10
CA GLY A 338 -19.22 13.09 16.43
C GLY A 338 -19.95 14.44 16.39
N SER A 339 -20.85 14.64 15.43
CA SER A 339 -21.68 15.85 15.32
C SER A 339 -22.72 15.96 16.44
N SER A 340 -23.09 14.86 17.10
CA SER A 340 -24.00 14.86 18.26
C SER A 340 -23.36 15.42 19.53
N LEU A 341 -22.03 15.53 19.63
CA LEU A 341 -21.35 16.00 20.85
C LEU A 341 -21.66 17.46 21.15
N ALA A 342 -21.69 18.33 20.13
CA ALA A 342 -22.01 19.74 20.31
C ALA A 342 -23.42 19.99 20.88
N PRO A 343 -24.52 19.46 20.29
CA PRO A 343 -25.85 19.61 20.86
C PRO A 343 -25.98 18.91 22.22
N LEU A 344 -25.34 17.74 22.43
CA LEU A 344 -25.34 17.05 23.71
C LEU A 344 -24.76 17.93 24.84
N VAL A 345 -23.60 18.55 24.60
CA VAL A 345 -22.93 19.40 25.61
C VAL A 345 -23.70 20.70 25.83
N ARG A 346 -24.16 21.37 24.77
CA ARG A 346 -25.00 22.56 24.90
C ARG A 346 -26.24 22.28 25.73
N ASP A 347 -26.93 21.18 25.43
CA ASP A 347 -28.14 20.77 26.14
C ASP A 347 -27.82 20.38 27.59
N LEU A 348 -26.65 19.83 27.88
CA LEU A 348 -26.22 19.59 29.26
C LEU A 348 -26.00 20.90 30.03
N LEU A 349 -25.28 21.86 29.45
CA LEU A 349 -24.97 23.14 30.11
C LEU A 349 -26.23 23.95 30.38
N THR A 350 -27.16 24.00 29.42
CA THR A 350 -28.47 24.66 29.61
C THR A 350 -29.28 24.00 30.73
N ALA A 351 -29.24 22.66 30.84
CA ALA A 351 -30.00 21.95 31.88
C ALA A 351 -29.39 22.21 33.26
N TYR A 352 -28.05 22.20 33.34
CA TYR A 352 -27.35 22.48 34.57
C TYR A 352 -27.64 23.89 35.09
N ARG A 353 -27.66 24.92 34.22
CA ARG A 353 -28.02 26.30 34.61
C ARG A 353 -29.43 26.38 35.20
N ALA A 354 -30.42 25.73 34.57
CA ALA A 354 -31.81 25.73 35.06
C ALA A 354 -31.95 24.99 36.40
N ARG A 355 -31.33 23.81 36.51
CA ARG A 355 -31.36 22.99 37.73
C ARG A 355 -30.61 23.65 38.88
N GLY A 356 -29.48 24.30 38.62
CA GLY A 356 -28.74 25.09 39.61
C GLY A 356 -29.54 26.30 40.13
N ALA A 357 -30.45 26.84 39.32
CA ALA A 357 -31.41 27.87 39.75
C ALA A 357 -32.66 27.30 40.45
N GLY A 358 -32.73 25.98 40.67
CA GLY A 358 -33.88 25.31 41.30
C GLY A 358 -35.10 25.14 40.39
N THR A 359 -34.93 25.28 39.07
CA THR A 359 -36.01 25.20 38.08
C THR A 359 -35.82 24.02 37.13
N ALA A 360 -36.89 23.56 36.47
CA ALA A 360 -36.77 22.64 35.35
C ALA A 360 -36.30 23.41 34.10
N PRO A 361 -35.54 22.79 33.18
CA PRO A 361 -35.13 23.46 31.95
C PRO A 361 -36.34 23.79 31.08
N GLU A 362 -36.61 25.08 30.85
CA GLU A 362 -37.57 25.54 29.84
C GLU A 362 -36.95 25.35 28.45
N ARG A 363 -37.51 24.46 27.63
CA ARG A 363 -37.02 24.18 26.27
C ARG A 363 -38.16 23.96 25.31
N GLU A 364 -38.00 24.48 24.11
CA GLU A 364 -38.83 24.07 22.98
C GLU A 364 -38.55 22.58 22.67
N PRO A 365 -39.61 21.77 22.46
CA PRO A 365 -39.46 20.40 21.96
C PRO A 365 -38.68 20.39 20.65
N LEU A 366 -37.92 19.32 20.40
CA LEU A 366 -37.33 19.13 19.07
C LEU A 366 -38.46 18.95 18.05
N PRO A 367 -38.37 19.58 16.86
CA PRO A 367 -39.42 19.48 15.84
C PRO A 367 -39.58 18.05 15.31
N VAL A 368 -38.48 17.29 15.28
CA VAL A 368 -38.41 15.87 14.91
C VAL A 368 -37.41 15.13 15.80
N GLN A 369 -37.57 13.81 15.91
CA GLN A 369 -36.63 12.91 16.59
C GLN A 369 -36.00 11.93 15.58
N TYR A 370 -35.01 11.16 16.03
CA TYR A 370 -34.23 10.29 15.15
C TYR A 370 -35.07 9.17 14.50
N ALA A 371 -36.10 8.69 15.20
CA ALA A 371 -37.06 7.73 14.65
C ALA A 371 -37.85 8.34 13.48
N ASP A 372 -38.15 9.64 13.53
CA ASP A 372 -38.80 10.34 12.42
C ASP A 372 -37.83 10.44 11.24
N PHE A 373 -36.60 10.91 11.45
CA PHE A 373 -35.55 10.90 10.41
C PHE A 373 -35.43 9.54 9.71
N THR A 374 -35.43 8.45 10.47
CA THR A 374 -35.34 7.09 9.92
C THR A 374 -36.45 6.81 8.92
N LEU A 375 -37.71 7.09 9.27
CA LEU A 375 -38.86 6.84 8.40
C LEU A 375 -38.82 7.69 7.13
N TRP A 376 -38.31 8.91 7.24
CA TRP A 376 -38.20 9.80 6.09
C TRP A 376 -37.05 9.40 5.17
N GLN A 377 -35.93 8.96 5.74
CA GLN A 377 -34.81 8.41 4.98
C GLN A 377 -35.29 7.26 4.10
N HIS A 378 -36.05 6.31 4.66
CA HIS A 378 -36.65 5.20 3.89
C HIS A 378 -37.59 5.69 2.78
N ARG A 379 -38.42 6.71 3.03
CA ARG A 379 -39.34 7.26 2.02
C ARG A 379 -38.62 8.04 0.91
N LEU A 380 -37.61 8.83 1.27
CA LEU A 380 -36.90 9.72 0.35
C LEU A 380 -35.95 8.94 -0.56
N LEU A 381 -35.24 7.96 -0.02
CA LEU A 381 -34.25 7.20 -0.77
C LEU A 381 -34.92 6.14 -1.67
N GLY A 382 -36.04 5.58 -1.24
CA GLY A 382 -36.74 4.52 -1.96
C GLY A 382 -36.03 3.16 -1.86
N ASP A 383 -36.48 2.21 -2.67
CA ASP A 383 -35.90 0.86 -2.73
C ASP A 383 -34.60 0.85 -3.56
N GLU A 384 -33.55 0.24 -3.03
CA GLU A 384 -32.26 0.04 -3.68
C GLU A 384 -32.37 -0.82 -4.94
N ALA A 385 -33.33 -1.76 -4.99
CA ALA A 385 -33.54 -2.64 -6.13
C ALA A 385 -34.22 -1.95 -7.32
N ASP A 386 -34.83 -0.78 -7.10
CA ASP A 386 -35.49 0.00 -8.14
C ASP A 386 -34.53 1.08 -8.69
N PRO A 387 -34.07 0.97 -9.95
CA PRO A 387 -33.12 1.91 -10.54
C PRO A 387 -33.68 3.33 -10.71
N ASP A 388 -35.00 3.51 -10.65
CA ASP A 388 -35.66 4.82 -10.77
C ASP A 388 -35.75 5.56 -9.43
N THR A 389 -35.38 4.92 -8.32
CA THR A 389 -35.27 5.58 -7.01
C THR A 389 -33.94 6.32 -6.86
N ARG A 390 -33.85 7.19 -5.85
CA ARG A 390 -32.60 7.90 -5.54
C ARG A 390 -31.52 6.90 -5.10
N LEU A 391 -31.88 5.93 -4.27
CA LEU A 391 -30.94 4.92 -3.79
C LEU A 391 -30.44 4.04 -4.94
N GLY A 392 -31.33 3.53 -5.81
CA GLY A 392 -30.94 2.70 -6.96
C GLY A 392 -29.99 3.41 -7.93
N ARG A 393 -30.23 4.70 -8.24
CA ARG A 393 -29.32 5.49 -9.10
C ARG A 393 -27.93 5.67 -8.48
N GLN A 394 -27.85 5.97 -7.18
CA GLN A 394 -26.57 6.15 -6.51
C GLN A 394 -25.83 4.81 -6.36
N THR A 395 -26.53 3.71 -6.12
CA THR A 395 -25.92 2.37 -6.10
C THR A 395 -25.29 2.03 -7.44
N ALA A 396 -25.98 2.27 -8.55
CA ALA A 396 -25.43 2.06 -9.88
C ALA A 396 -24.20 2.94 -10.19
N TYR A 397 -24.12 4.14 -9.60
CA TYR A 397 -22.90 4.96 -9.67
C TYR A 397 -21.73 4.26 -8.97
N TRP A 398 -21.92 3.80 -7.73
CA TRP A 398 -20.85 3.18 -6.96
C TRP A 398 -20.39 1.84 -7.55
N GLU A 399 -21.30 1.05 -8.11
CA GLU A 399 -20.96 -0.17 -8.86
C GLU A 399 -19.99 0.15 -10.02
N ARG A 400 -20.24 1.22 -10.79
CA ARG A 400 -19.34 1.64 -11.87
C ARG A 400 -18.02 2.22 -11.37
N GLU A 401 -18.06 3.03 -10.31
CA GLU A 401 -16.88 3.71 -9.77
C GLU A 401 -15.89 2.74 -9.12
N LEU A 402 -16.40 1.68 -8.49
CA LEU A 402 -15.59 0.66 -7.81
C LEU A 402 -15.36 -0.60 -8.66
N ASP A 403 -15.81 -0.61 -9.92
CA ASP A 403 -15.55 -1.72 -10.83
C ASP A 403 -14.04 -1.98 -11.00
N GLY A 404 -13.66 -3.25 -10.95
CA GLY A 404 -12.28 -3.71 -11.03
C GLY A 404 -11.36 -3.25 -9.89
N PHE A 405 -11.89 -2.72 -8.78
CA PHE A 405 -11.09 -2.40 -7.59
C PHE A 405 -10.90 -3.65 -6.72
N GLU A 406 -9.64 -4.00 -6.41
CA GLU A 406 -9.33 -5.24 -5.69
C GLU A 406 -9.63 -5.18 -4.17
N GLY A 407 -9.81 -3.97 -3.61
CA GLY A 407 -10.34 -3.78 -2.26
C GLY A 407 -9.35 -3.97 -1.09
N LEU A 408 -8.17 -4.55 -1.34
CA LEU A 408 -7.12 -4.72 -0.34
C LEU A 408 -5.87 -3.90 -0.70
N LEU A 409 -5.57 -2.93 0.16
CA LEU A 409 -4.33 -2.17 0.11
C LEU A 409 -3.28 -2.83 1.04
N GLU A 410 -2.24 -3.43 0.46
CA GLU A 410 -1.15 -4.06 1.21
C GLU A 410 -0.22 -3.01 1.83
N LEU A 411 -0.60 -2.47 2.98
CA LEU A 411 0.23 -1.53 3.73
C LEU A 411 1.34 -2.27 4.51
N PRO A 412 2.50 -1.62 4.77
CA PRO A 412 3.61 -2.24 5.48
C PRO A 412 3.27 -2.39 6.97
N THR A 413 2.72 -3.54 7.34
CA THR A 413 2.45 -3.91 8.74
C THR A 413 3.71 -4.47 9.40
N ASP A 414 3.80 -4.34 10.73
CA ASP A 414 4.91 -4.91 11.51
C ASP A 414 4.72 -6.41 11.75
N ARG A 415 3.47 -6.90 11.60
CA ARG A 415 3.08 -8.31 11.75
C ARG A 415 2.10 -8.70 10.63
N PRO A 416 2.04 -9.98 10.24
CA PRO A 416 1.00 -10.45 9.33
C PRO A 416 -0.39 -10.28 9.97
N TYR A 417 -1.42 -10.10 9.14
CA TYR A 417 -2.79 -10.07 9.63
C TYR A 417 -3.14 -11.39 10.34
N PRO A 418 -3.71 -11.34 11.55
CA PRO A 418 -4.27 -12.54 12.17
C PRO A 418 -5.53 -12.99 11.40
N PRO A 419 -5.92 -14.28 11.49
CA PRO A 419 -7.15 -14.77 10.84
C PRO A 419 -8.42 -14.01 11.28
N VAL A 420 -8.41 -13.51 12.53
CA VAL A 420 -9.49 -12.70 13.10
C VAL A 420 -8.88 -11.51 13.82
N ALA A 421 -9.36 -10.31 13.52
CA ALA A 421 -8.94 -9.07 14.18
C ALA A 421 -9.36 -9.06 15.66
N ASP A 422 -8.48 -8.62 16.55
CA ASP A 422 -8.81 -8.46 17.98
C ASP A 422 -9.37 -7.06 18.32
N HIS A 423 -9.37 -6.16 17.33
CA HIS A 423 -9.81 -4.76 17.42
C HIS A 423 -9.13 -3.94 18.52
N ARG A 424 -7.98 -4.38 19.05
CA ARG A 424 -7.20 -3.63 20.03
C ARG A 424 -6.48 -2.49 19.33
N GLY A 425 -6.58 -1.30 19.93
CA GLY A 425 -6.08 -0.07 19.33
C GLY A 425 -5.05 0.65 20.18
N GLY A 426 -4.17 1.37 19.48
CA GLY A 426 -3.34 2.43 20.04
C GLY A 426 -3.56 3.74 19.29
N GLN A 427 -3.02 4.83 19.81
CA GLN A 427 -3.11 6.16 19.17
C GLN A 427 -1.75 6.85 19.11
N VAL A 428 -1.49 7.53 18.00
CA VAL A 428 -0.37 8.46 17.81
C VAL A 428 -0.92 9.88 17.68
N VAL A 429 -0.37 10.82 18.45
CA VAL A 429 -0.77 12.23 18.38
C VAL A 429 -0.09 12.90 17.18
N VAL A 430 -0.87 13.66 16.41
CA VAL A 430 -0.37 14.45 15.28
C VAL A 430 -0.37 15.92 15.66
N GLU A 431 0.79 16.56 15.55
CA GLU A 431 0.94 18.01 15.70
C GLU A 431 1.84 18.57 14.61
N TRP A 432 1.24 19.26 13.65
CA TRP A 432 1.93 19.91 12.56
C TRP A 432 1.88 21.43 12.70
N PRO A 433 2.90 22.14 12.20
CA PRO A 433 3.08 23.55 12.51
C PRO A 433 2.13 24.45 11.70
N ALA A 434 1.89 25.67 12.18
CA ALA A 434 0.95 26.63 11.60
C ALA A 434 1.27 26.99 10.14
N GLU A 435 2.56 27.04 9.79
CA GLU A 435 3.01 27.33 8.43
C GLU A 435 2.53 26.27 7.43
N LEU A 436 2.36 25.02 7.86
CA LEU A 436 1.83 23.96 6.99
C LEU A 436 0.33 24.14 6.76
N GLN A 437 -0.42 24.50 7.80
CA GLN A 437 -1.85 24.81 7.68
C GLN A 437 -2.09 25.98 6.72
N GLU A 438 -1.30 27.05 6.83
CA GLU A 438 -1.39 28.21 5.93
C GLU A 438 -1.15 27.83 4.47
N ARG A 439 -0.17 26.96 4.20
CA ARG A 439 0.12 26.46 2.85
C ARG A 439 -1.00 25.58 2.30
N VAL A 440 -1.55 24.70 3.12
CA VAL A 440 -2.72 23.88 2.74
C VAL A 440 -3.91 24.77 2.41
N THR A 441 -4.20 25.76 3.25
CA THR A 441 -5.29 26.73 3.03
C THR A 441 -5.10 27.52 1.75
N ARG A 442 -3.88 28.00 1.49
CA ARG A 442 -3.55 28.74 0.26
C ARG A 442 -3.74 27.87 -0.98
N THR A 443 -3.17 26.67 -0.97
CA THR A 443 -3.25 25.73 -2.10
C THR A 443 -4.70 25.38 -2.43
N ALA A 444 -5.52 25.14 -1.40
CA ALA A 444 -6.94 24.87 -1.56
C ALA A 444 -7.66 26.04 -2.27
N ARG A 445 -7.38 27.29 -1.86
CA ARG A 445 -7.94 28.49 -2.50
C ARG A 445 -7.51 28.65 -3.96
N GLU A 446 -6.21 28.53 -4.23
CA GLU A 446 -5.65 28.67 -5.57
C GLU A 446 -6.25 27.67 -6.58
N HIS A 447 -6.70 26.52 -6.10
CA HIS A 447 -7.25 25.43 -6.92
C HIS A 447 -8.77 25.27 -6.85
N ASN A 448 -9.50 26.20 -6.23
CA ASN A 448 -10.94 26.07 -5.97
C ASN A 448 -11.32 24.70 -5.36
N ALA A 449 -10.50 24.26 -4.41
CA ALA A 449 -10.59 23.00 -3.69
C ALA A 449 -10.75 23.28 -2.18
N THR A 450 -11.04 22.25 -1.40
CA THR A 450 -11.10 22.36 0.07
C THR A 450 -9.81 21.85 0.71
N THR A 451 -9.53 22.25 1.96
CA THR A 451 -8.37 21.73 2.72
C THR A 451 -8.42 20.21 2.87
N PHE A 452 -9.63 19.63 2.96
CA PHE A 452 -9.84 18.18 2.88
C PHE A 452 -9.32 17.58 1.57
N MET A 453 -9.64 18.17 0.41
CA MET A 453 -9.20 17.66 -0.90
C MET A 453 -7.67 17.68 -1.05
N VAL A 454 -7.01 18.73 -0.57
CA VAL A 454 -5.54 18.82 -0.55
C VAL A 454 -4.94 17.71 0.31
N MET A 455 -5.50 17.48 1.49
CA MET A 455 -5.06 16.42 2.40
C MET A 455 -5.31 15.03 1.82
N ALA A 456 -6.51 14.77 1.28
CA ALA A 456 -6.89 13.53 0.60
C ALA A 456 -5.97 13.21 -0.59
N THR A 457 -5.58 14.23 -1.35
CA THR A 457 -4.61 14.11 -2.46
C THR A 457 -3.26 13.61 -1.94
N SER A 458 -2.71 14.26 -0.91
CA SER A 458 -1.43 13.83 -0.34
C SER A 458 -1.48 12.44 0.33
N LEU A 459 -2.62 12.08 0.93
CA LEU A 459 -2.83 10.74 1.49
C LEU A 459 -2.89 9.68 0.39
N SER A 460 -3.53 9.97 -0.74
CA SER A 460 -3.56 9.06 -1.90
C SER A 460 -2.15 8.76 -2.40
N VAL A 461 -1.29 9.78 -2.50
CA VAL A 461 0.13 9.59 -2.87
C VAL A 461 0.85 8.74 -1.82
N LEU A 462 0.67 9.01 -0.53
CA LEU A 462 1.28 8.22 0.54
C LEU A 462 0.88 6.74 0.46
N LEU A 463 -0.42 6.46 0.35
CA LEU A 463 -0.97 5.11 0.27
C LEU A 463 -0.48 4.37 -0.98
N SER A 464 -0.41 5.05 -2.13
CA SER A 464 0.14 4.47 -3.36
C SER A 464 1.61 4.07 -3.18
N ARG A 465 2.40 4.95 -2.58
CA ARG A 465 3.83 4.71 -2.33
C ARG A 465 4.11 3.62 -1.31
N LEU A 466 3.23 3.43 -0.32
CA LEU A 466 3.40 2.42 0.73
C LEU A 466 2.86 1.05 0.34
N SER A 467 1.84 1.01 -0.52
CA SER A 467 1.29 -0.24 -1.05
C SER A 467 1.96 -0.75 -2.30
N GLY A 468 2.65 0.12 -3.04
CA GLY A 468 3.16 -0.20 -4.37
C GLY A 468 2.05 -0.25 -5.45
N ASN A 469 0.83 0.16 -5.12
CA ASN A 469 -0.33 0.17 -6.02
C ASN A 469 -0.61 1.60 -6.54
N ASP A 470 -0.98 1.74 -7.81
CA ASP A 470 -1.39 3.02 -8.41
C ASP A 470 -2.88 3.30 -8.23
N ASP A 471 -3.70 2.31 -7.90
CA ASP A 471 -5.14 2.43 -7.63
C ASP A 471 -5.43 2.23 -6.14
N VAL A 472 -5.66 3.33 -5.43
CA VAL A 472 -5.80 3.34 -3.97
C VAL A 472 -7.17 3.85 -3.55
N ALA A 473 -7.69 3.34 -2.44
CA ALA A 473 -8.90 3.88 -1.83
C ALA A 473 -8.79 3.97 -0.31
N PHE A 474 -9.51 4.93 0.26
CA PHE A 474 -9.69 5.07 1.70
C PHE A 474 -11.11 5.56 2.01
N GLY A 475 -11.56 5.29 3.22
CA GLY A 475 -12.88 5.70 3.67
C GLY A 475 -12.91 7.15 4.13
N VAL A 476 -14.00 7.84 3.85
CA VAL A 476 -14.26 9.21 4.28
C VAL A 476 -15.61 9.24 5.00
N PRO A 477 -15.65 9.56 6.31
CA PRO A 477 -16.91 9.71 7.02
C PRO A 477 -17.60 11.02 6.60
N THR A 478 -18.89 10.94 6.34
CA THR A 478 -19.77 12.09 6.08
C THR A 478 -20.69 12.32 7.26
N ALA A 479 -21.07 13.57 7.51
CA ALA A 479 -21.90 13.91 8.67
C ALA A 479 -23.36 13.43 8.55
N GLY A 480 -23.88 13.23 7.33
CA GLY A 480 -25.28 12.83 7.09
C GLY A 480 -26.33 13.85 7.55
N ARG A 481 -25.92 15.08 7.91
CA ARG A 481 -26.79 16.16 8.39
C ARG A 481 -26.91 17.24 7.31
N GLY A 482 -27.86 17.05 6.42
CA GLY A 482 -28.10 17.95 5.29
C GLY A 482 -29.25 18.94 5.50
N ARG A 483 -29.76 19.15 6.72
CA ARG A 483 -30.90 20.03 7.01
C ARG A 483 -30.81 20.60 8.43
N THR A 484 -31.30 21.82 8.63
CA THR A 484 -31.22 22.52 9.92
C THR A 484 -32.02 21.84 11.04
N GLU A 485 -33.09 21.14 10.69
CA GLU A 485 -33.93 20.38 11.63
C GLU A 485 -33.15 19.25 12.33
N PHE A 486 -32.01 18.83 11.77
CA PHE A 486 -31.15 17.80 12.34
C PHE A 486 -29.97 18.36 13.12
N ASP A 487 -29.66 19.66 13.03
CA ASP A 487 -28.46 20.25 13.66
C ASP A 487 -28.49 20.08 15.20
N ASP A 488 -29.69 20.13 15.80
CA ASP A 488 -29.88 20.05 17.25
C ASP A 488 -30.15 18.64 17.80
N MET A 489 -30.24 17.64 16.93
CA MET A 489 -30.64 16.28 17.28
C MET A 489 -29.44 15.40 17.63
N VAL A 490 -29.54 14.61 18.70
CA VAL A 490 -28.59 13.51 18.97
C VAL A 490 -29.06 12.25 18.25
N GLY A 491 -28.17 11.64 17.46
CA GLY A 491 -28.47 10.49 16.62
C GLY A 491 -27.28 10.03 15.80
N PHE A 492 -27.39 8.89 15.11
CA PHE A 492 -26.33 8.34 14.27
C PHE A 492 -26.56 8.63 12.78
N PHE A 493 -25.99 9.72 12.25
CA PHE A 493 -26.20 10.13 10.86
C PHE A 493 -25.06 9.75 9.92
N VAL A 494 -23.90 9.38 10.49
CA VAL A 494 -22.66 9.18 9.73
C VAL A 494 -22.78 8.04 8.72
N ASN A 495 -22.39 8.32 7.48
CA ASN A 495 -22.11 7.31 6.46
C ASN A 495 -20.62 7.31 6.08
N THR A 496 -20.12 6.20 5.54
CA THR A 496 -18.73 6.07 5.08
C THR A 496 -18.70 5.95 3.56
N LEU A 497 -18.02 6.89 2.90
CA LEU A 497 -17.81 6.84 1.44
C LEU A 497 -16.44 6.27 1.12
N VAL A 498 -16.31 5.59 -0.02
CA VAL A 498 -15.02 5.12 -0.53
C VAL A 498 -14.50 6.15 -1.52
N LEU A 499 -13.36 6.78 -1.22
CA LEU A 499 -12.69 7.68 -2.15
C LEU A 499 -11.55 6.92 -2.84
N ARG A 500 -11.80 6.48 -4.08
CA ARG A 500 -10.83 5.80 -4.95
C ARG A 500 -10.06 6.84 -5.76
N THR A 501 -8.74 6.69 -5.87
CA THR A 501 -7.86 7.60 -6.61
C THR A 501 -6.83 6.78 -7.40
N ARG A 502 -6.61 7.15 -8.66
CA ARG A 502 -5.56 6.55 -9.50
C ARG A 502 -4.38 7.52 -9.66
N VAL A 503 -3.19 7.06 -9.27
CA VAL A 503 -1.96 7.84 -9.22
C VAL A 503 -0.97 7.34 -10.27
N SER A 504 -0.80 8.08 -11.38
CA SER A 504 0.18 7.72 -12.41
C SER A 504 1.54 8.42 -12.21
N ALA A 505 2.58 7.90 -12.85
CA ALA A 505 3.96 8.38 -12.69
C ALA A 505 4.22 9.78 -13.25
N ASP A 506 3.40 10.22 -14.19
CA ASP A 506 3.49 11.49 -14.92
C ASP A 506 2.59 12.60 -14.35
N MET A 507 1.65 12.27 -13.46
CA MET A 507 0.74 13.25 -12.85
C MET A 507 1.49 14.27 -12.01
N SER A 508 1.22 15.55 -12.25
CA SER A 508 1.56 16.66 -11.36
C SER A 508 0.67 16.64 -10.11
N PHE A 509 1.00 17.46 -9.11
CA PHE A 509 0.12 17.62 -7.95
C PHE A 509 -1.22 18.22 -8.35
N ASP A 510 -1.24 19.15 -9.29
CA ASP A 510 -2.45 19.86 -9.73
C ASP A 510 -3.39 18.92 -10.49
N ASP A 511 -2.86 18.05 -11.34
CA ASP A 511 -3.65 17.02 -12.05
C ASP A 511 -4.33 16.07 -11.05
N LEU A 512 -3.59 15.64 -10.03
CA LEU A 512 -4.11 14.72 -9.02
C LEU A 512 -5.12 15.41 -8.10
N LEU A 513 -4.88 16.66 -7.69
CA LEU A 513 -5.82 17.46 -6.91
C LEU A 513 -7.11 17.70 -7.69
N GLY A 514 -7.01 17.97 -9.00
CA GLY A 514 -8.16 18.07 -9.90
C GLY A 514 -8.97 16.77 -9.93
N GLN A 515 -8.31 15.62 -10.08
CA GLN A 515 -8.97 14.31 -10.03
C GLN A 515 -9.67 14.06 -8.68
N VAL A 516 -8.99 14.32 -7.57
CA VAL A 516 -9.54 14.14 -6.21
C VAL A 516 -10.70 15.08 -5.96
N ARG A 517 -10.64 16.32 -6.45
CA ARG A 517 -11.76 17.28 -6.40
C ARG A 517 -12.98 16.70 -7.11
N GLU A 518 -12.84 16.28 -8.36
CA GLU A 518 -13.95 15.72 -9.15
C GLU A 518 -14.57 14.48 -8.48
N ARG A 519 -13.74 13.51 -8.10
CA ARG A 519 -14.21 12.28 -7.44
C ARG A 519 -14.85 12.55 -6.08
N SER A 520 -14.32 13.49 -5.30
CA SER A 520 -14.93 13.88 -4.03
C SER A 520 -16.32 14.47 -4.25
N LEU A 521 -16.50 15.31 -5.26
CA LEU A 521 -17.80 15.91 -5.57
C LEU A 521 -18.82 14.87 -6.02
N ASP A 522 -18.42 13.92 -6.86
CA ASP A 522 -19.29 12.84 -7.30
C ASP A 522 -19.62 11.88 -6.14
N ALA A 523 -18.64 11.56 -5.28
CA ALA A 523 -18.87 10.79 -4.06
C ALA A 523 -19.89 11.47 -3.13
N PHE A 524 -19.76 12.79 -2.91
CA PHE A 524 -20.72 13.55 -2.09
C PHE A 524 -22.11 13.64 -2.76
N ALA A 525 -22.19 13.71 -4.08
CA ALA A 525 -23.48 13.67 -4.78
C ALA A 525 -24.20 12.31 -4.64
N ASN A 526 -23.46 11.24 -4.36
CA ASN A 526 -23.96 9.88 -4.23
C ASN A 526 -23.81 9.32 -2.79
N GLN A 527 -23.84 10.20 -1.78
CA GLN A 527 -23.48 9.85 -0.40
C GLN A 527 -24.52 9.04 0.38
N ASP A 528 -25.72 8.81 -0.17
CA ASP A 528 -26.83 8.20 0.57
C ASP A 528 -26.76 6.67 0.58
N VAL A 529 -25.95 6.06 -0.29
CA VAL A 529 -25.76 4.61 -0.34
C VAL A 529 -25.00 4.14 0.90
N PRO A 530 -25.59 3.24 1.72
CA PRO A 530 -24.92 2.71 2.91
C PRO A 530 -23.69 1.89 2.51
N PHE A 531 -22.59 2.09 3.24
CA PHE A 531 -21.33 1.38 2.97
C PHE A 531 -21.49 -0.15 2.86
N ASP A 532 -22.24 -0.79 3.76
CA ASP A 532 -22.37 -2.25 3.76
C ASP A 532 -23.29 -2.77 2.66
N ALA A 533 -24.27 -1.97 2.22
CA ALA A 533 -25.06 -2.31 1.03
C ALA A 533 -24.15 -2.34 -0.21
N LEU A 534 -23.20 -1.40 -0.29
CA LEU A 534 -22.18 -1.38 -1.34
C LEU A 534 -21.23 -2.60 -1.25
N VAL A 535 -20.78 -2.99 -0.05
CA VAL A 535 -19.97 -4.21 0.14
C VAL A 535 -20.76 -5.47 -0.22
N ASP A 536 -22.03 -5.56 0.14
CA ASP A 536 -22.92 -6.66 -0.25
C ASP A 536 -23.10 -6.74 -1.77
N ARG A 537 -23.20 -5.59 -2.44
CA ARG A 537 -23.36 -5.53 -3.88
C ARG A 537 -22.11 -5.90 -4.67
N LEU A 538 -20.95 -5.39 -4.25
CA LEU A 538 -19.67 -5.67 -4.91
C LEU A 538 -19.16 -7.10 -4.62
N ASN A 539 -19.66 -7.71 -3.55
CA ASN A 539 -19.27 -9.03 -3.06
C ASN A 539 -17.75 -9.29 -3.08
N PRO A 540 -16.93 -8.40 -2.46
CA PRO A 540 -15.49 -8.60 -2.41
C PRO A 540 -15.17 -9.81 -1.52
N VAL A 541 -13.93 -10.33 -1.62
CA VAL A 541 -13.43 -11.40 -0.73
C VAL A 541 -13.58 -10.94 0.72
N ARG A 542 -14.37 -11.66 1.51
CA ARG A 542 -14.62 -11.35 2.92
C ARG A 542 -13.66 -12.11 3.82
N THR A 543 -13.14 -11.41 4.81
CA THR A 543 -12.31 -12.00 5.86
C THR A 543 -12.62 -11.32 7.19
N GLN A 544 -12.38 -12.02 8.29
CA GLN A 544 -12.41 -11.45 9.64
C GLN A 544 -11.07 -10.80 10.02
N ALA A 545 -10.07 -10.88 9.16
CA ALA A 545 -8.72 -10.37 9.39
C ALA A 545 -8.61 -8.84 9.24
N HIS A 546 -9.36 -8.26 8.31
CA HIS A 546 -9.33 -6.84 7.97
C HIS A 546 -10.66 -6.38 7.36
N HIS A 547 -10.88 -5.07 7.33
CA HIS A 547 -12.12 -4.49 6.79
C HIS A 547 -12.17 -4.61 5.25
N PRO A 548 -13.37 -4.82 4.64
CA PRO A 548 -13.54 -4.88 3.19
C PRO A 548 -13.36 -3.49 2.55
N LEU A 549 -12.85 -3.46 1.31
CA LEU A 549 -12.65 -2.29 0.43
C LEU A 549 -11.65 -1.22 0.92
N ILE A 550 -11.52 -0.99 2.22
CA ILE A 550 -10.71 0.08 2.79
C ILE A 550 -10.00 -0.37 4.06
N GLN A 551 -8.69 -0.09 4.15
CA GLN A 551 -7.87 -0.35 5.34
C GLN A 551 -7.60 0.94 6.12
N THR A 552 -7.83 2.10 5.48
CA THR A 552 -7.60 3.43 6.04
C THR A 552 -8.90 4.24 6.05
N LEU A 553 -9.17 4.94 7.16
CA LEU A 553 -10.18 5.99 7.27
C LEU A 553 -9.52 7.37 7.42
N PHE A 554 -10.03 8.38 6.73
CA PHE A 554 -9.59 9.76 6.86
C PHE A 554 -10.76 10.70 7.22
N ALA A 555 -10.78 11.13 8.48
CA ALA A 555 -11.72 12.08 9.03
C ALA A 555 -11.07 13.47 9.16
N TRP A 556 -11.60 14.45 8.43
CA TRP A 556 -11.22 15.86 8.54
C TRP A 556 -12.26 16.61 9.38
N GLN A 557 -12.01 16.75 10.68
CA GLN A 557 -13.00 17.13 11.69
C GLN A 557 -12.95 18.62 12.03
N ASN A 558 -13.88 19.41 11.49
CA ASN A 558 -14.02 20.84 11.81
C ASN A 558 -15.12 21.14 12.85
N VAL A 559 -15.56 20.15 13.64
CA VAL A 559 -16.60 20.33 14.66
C VAL A 559 -15.96 20.76 15.98
N THR A 560 -16.29 21.97 16.42
CA THR A 560 -15.85 22.54 17.71
C THR A 560 -16.93 22.34 18.76
N LEU A 561 -16.55 21.96 19.98
CA LEU A 561 -17.48 22.00 21.12
C LEU A 561 -17.97 23.44 21.34
N PRO A 562 -19.22 23.63 21.81
CA PRO A 562 -19.70 24.96 22.18
C PRO A 562 -18.85 25.56 23.31
N ASP A 563 -18.96 26.89 23.52
CA ASP A 563 -18.31 27.55 24.65
C ASP A 563 -18.68 26.84 25.97
N LEU A 564 -17.66 26.31 26.65
CA LEU A 564 -17.79 25.53 27.87
C LEU A 564 -17.77 26.41 29.12
N SER A 565 -18.13 27.69 29.00
CA SER A 565 -18.11 28.64 30.10
C SER A 565 -19.35 28.54 31.00
N LEU A 566 -19.10 28.38 32.29
CA LEU A 566 -20.09 28.54 33.36
C LEU A 566 -19.54 29.49 34.43
N PRO A 567 -20.39 30.31 35.07
CA PRO A 567 -19.97 31.09 36.24
C PRO A 567 -19.40 30.14 37.30
N ASP A 568 -18.20 30.47 37.80
CA ASP A 568 -17.51 29.75 38.88
C ASP A 568 -17.15 28.27 38.61
N LEU A 569 -17.19 27.82 37.34
CA LEU A 569 -16.80 26.47 36.94
C LEU A 569 -16.04 26.46 35.60
N ASP A 570 -14.77 26.09 35.64
CA ASP A 570 -13.93 25.85 34.46
C ASP A 570 -14.12 24.41 33.96
N ILE A 571 -14.28 24.24 32.65
CA ILE A 571 -14.58 22.96 32.01
C ILE A 571 -13.54 22.70 30.92
N THR A 572 -12.70 21.69 31.13
CA THR A 572 -11.72 21.24 30.13
C THR A 572 -12.08 19.84 29.63
N PRO A 573 -12.25 19.61 28.31
CA PRO A 573 -12.37 18.26 27.79
C PRO A 573 -11.04 17.51 27.94
N LEU A 574 -11.11 16.27 28.40
CA LEU A 574 -9.97 15.36 28.52
C LEU A 574 -10.02 14.32 27.40
N ARG A 575 -8.84 13.87 26.96
CA ARG A 575 -8.75 12.71 26.08
C ARG A 575 -9.12 11.46 26.88
N ALA A 576 -9.96 10.63 26.26
CA ALA A 576 -10.38 9.36 26.82
C ALA A 576 -10.24 8.31 25.74
N ASP A 577 -9.56 7.22 26.07
CA ASP A 577 -9.25 6.15 25.12
C ASP A 577 -10.15 4.94 25.39
N THR A 578 -10.64 4.34 24.32
CA THR A 578 -11.33 3.05 24.33
C THR A 578 -10.34 1.90 24.22
N LEU A 579 -9.08 2.16 23.83
CA LEU A 579 -8.03 1.19 23.51
C LEU A 579 -8.48 0.20 22.42
N THR A 580 -9.29 0.70 21.49
CA THR A 580 -9.83 -0.08 20.37
C THR A 580 -9.49 0.58 19.04
N ALA A 581 -9.42 -0.20 17.98
CA ALA A 581 -9.20 0.28 16.62
C ALA A 581 -10.09 -0.50 15.66
N ARG A 582 -10.94 0.23 14.91
CA ARG A 582 -11.92 -0.38 14.00
C ARG A 582 -11.36 -0.67 12.61
N MET A 583 -10.32 0.07 12.24
CA MET A 583 -9.57 -0.04 11.00
C MET A 583 -8.10 -0.22 11.32
N ASP A 584 -7.34 -0.62 10.32
CA ASP A 584 -5.88 -0.71 10.44
C ASP A 584 -5.28 0.66 10.76
N LEU A 585 -5.77 1.72 10.10
CA LEU A 585 -5.43 3.12 10.38
C LEU A 585 -6.67 4.03 10.29
N THR A 586 -6.90 4.87 11.28
CA THR A 586 -7.91 5.96 11.25
C THR A 586 -7.27 7.29 11.57
N PHE A 587 -7.17 8.16 10.56
CA PHE A 587 -6.66 9.52 10.69
C PHE A 587 -7.79 10.48 11.05
N SER A 588 -7.75 11.05 12.25
CA SER A 588 -8.70 12.07 12.71
C SER A 588 -7.96 13.39 12.92
N LEU A 589 -7.95 14.23 11.89
CA LEU A 589 -7.18 15.49 11.86
C LEU A 589 -8.10 16.71 11.75
N ARG A 590 -7.62 17.85 12.24
CA ARG A 590 -8.32 19.14 12.17
C ARG A 590 -7.37 20.32 12.08
N GLU A 591 -7.89 21.42 11.57
CA GLU A 591 -7.25 22.73 11.64
C GLU A 591 -7.44 23.34 13.03
N ARG A 592 -6.36 23.85 13.65
CA ARG A 592 -6.44 24.56 14.93
C ARG A 592 -6.31 26.05 14.69
N HIS A 593 -7.03 26.83 15.47
CA HIS A 593 -6.91 28.28 15.49
C HIS A 593 -6.69 28.75 16.93
N ASP A 594 -5.93 29.83 17.11
CA ASP A 594 -5.80 30.48 18.41
C ASP A 594 -7.04 31.35 18.73
N ASP A 595 -7.10 31.92 19.93
CA ASP A 595 -8.22 32.78 20.39
C ASP A 595 -8.43 34.03 19.50
N SER A 596 -7.44 34.39 18.68
CA SER A 596 -7.53 35.49 17.71
C SER A 596 -7.95 35.03 16.31
N GLY A 597 -8.28 33.75 16.14
CA GLY A 597 -8.67 33.16 14.88
C GLY A 597 -7.52 32.89 13.91
N ARG A 598 -6.26 32.96 14.36
CA ARG A 598 -5.09 32.69 13.50
C ARG A 598 -4.77 31.20 13.44
N PRO A 599 -4.24 30.69 12.31
CA PRO A 599 -3.77 29.31 12.20
C PRO A 599 -2.81 28.91 13.35
N ALA A 600 -3.11 27.81 14.02
CA ALA A 600 -2.32 27.24 15.13
C ALA A 600 -1.81 25.82 14.80
N GLY A 601 -1.86 25.43 13.53
CA GLY A 601 -1.36 24.15 13.02
C GLY A 601 -2.45 23.11 12.83
N ILE A 602 -2.10 22.02 12.13
CA ILE A 602 -2.98 20.86 11.96
C ILE A 602 -2.70 19.90 13.12
N GLY A 603 -3.74 19.47 13.82
CA GLY A 603 -3.63 18.58 14.97
C GLY A 603 -4.65 17.46 14.95
N GLY A 604 -4.38 16.37 15.67
CA GLY A 604 -5.29 15.25 15.71
C GLY A 604 -4.67 13.98 16.28
N VAL A 605 -5.24 12.83 15.93
CA VAL A 605 -4.74 11.51 16.29
C VAL A 605 -4.82 10.55 15.10
N VAL A 606 -3.90 9.58 15.07
CA VAL A 606 -4.00 8.38 14.24
C VAL A 606 -4.25 7.21 15.16
N GLU A 607 -5.44 6.63 15.08
CA GLU A 607 -5.76 5.35 15.73
C GLU A 607 -5.28 4.21 14.83
N TYR A 608 -4.70 3.18 15.42
CA TYR A 608 -4.16 2.03 14.69
C TYR A 608 -4.37 0.74 15.45
N ARG A 609 -4.42 -0.37 14.70
CA ARG A 609 -4.53 -1.73 15.25
C ARG A 609 -3.20 -2.25 15.79
N THR A 610 -3.18 -2.69 17.05
CA THR A 610 -1.95 -3.15 17.71
C THR A 610 -1.54 -4.58 17.36
N ASP A 611 -2.46 -5.38 16.82
CA ASP A 611 -2.18 -6.72 16.35
C ASP A 611 -1.37 -6.74 15.03
N VAL A 612 -1.38 -5.63 14.28
CA VAL A 612 -0.62 -5.48 13.01
C VAL A 612 0.42 -4.36 13.02
N TYR A 613 0.27 -3.32 13.85
CA TYR A 613 1.20 -2.17 13.92
C TYR A 613 1.77 -1.92 15.30
N ASP A 614 3.00 -1.40 15.31
CA ASP A 614 3.65 -0.73 16.42
C ASP A 614 3.53 0.80 16.32
N ALA A 615 3.49 1.47 17.47
CA ALA A 615 3.45 2.94 17.56
C ALA A 615 4.55 3.61 16.71
N ALA A 616 5.77 3.08 16.77
CA ALA A 616 6.92 3.62 16.05
C ALA A 616 6.75 3.59 14.52
N THR A 617 6.04 2.59 13.99
CA THR A 617 5.75 2.50 12.55
C THR A 617 4.72 3.55 12.13
N VAL A 618 3.69 3.75 12.94
CA VAL A 618 2.68 4.78 12.69
C VAL A 618 3.25 6.20 12.85
N GLU A 619 4.13 6.43 13.83
CA GLU A 619 4.87 7.69 13.99
C GLU A 619 5.72 8.01 12.75
N ARG A 620 6.45 7.01 12.23
CA ARG A 620 7.20 7.17 10.97
C ARG A 620 6.28 7.45 9.79
N LEU A 621 5.12 6.81 9.71
CA LEU A 621 4.13 7.06 8.67
C LEU A 621 3.63 8.52 8.73
N VAL A 622 3.28 9.03 9.90
CA VAL A 622 2.86 10.43 10.10
C VAL A 622 3.97 11.41 9.70
N ALA A 623 5.23 11.12 10.07
CA ALA A 623 6.37 11.95 9.70
C ALA A 623 6.61 11.95 8.18
N ARG A 624 6.51 10.79 7.53
CA ARG A 624 6.58 10.64 6.06
C ARG A 624 5.47 11.43 5.38
N TRP A 625 4.24 11.36 5.88
CA TRP A 625 3.11 12.12 5.32
C TRP A 625 3.34 13.62 5.41
N GLN A 626 3.79 14.12 6.57
CA GLN A 626 4.11 15.53 6.76
C GLN A 626 5.19 16.01 5.77
N ARG A 627 6.27 15.24 5.60
CA ARG A 627 7.37 15.55 4.67
C ARG A 627 6.91 15.54 3.21
N LEU A 628 6.12 14.54 2.83
CA LEU A 628 5.50 14.43 1.52
C LEU A 628 4.62 15.65 1.23
N LEU A 629 3.69 15.97 2.13
CA LEU A 629 2.80 17.12 2.01
C LEU A 629 3.58 18.44 1.88
N ARG A 630 4.62 18.64 2.70
CA ARG A 630 5.45 19.85 2.60
C ARG A 630 6.12 20.00 1.22
N THR A 631 6.52 18.89 0.61
CA THR A 631 7.21 18.86 -0.68
C THR A 631 6.24 19.03 -1.84
N LEU A 632 5.10 18.34 -1.81
CA LEU A 632 4.03 18.50 -2.81
C LEU A 632 3.58 19.96 -2.93
N LEU A 633 3.36 20.63 -1.79
CA LEU A 633 2.92 22.03 -1.78
C LEU A 633 4.02 23.03 -2.13
N ALA A 634 5.27 22.60 -2.35
CA ALA A 634 6.41 23.49 -2.63
C ALA A 634 6.71 23.59 -4.12
N ASP A 635 6.36 22.56 -4.88
CA ASP A 635 6.69 22.38 -6.29
C ASP A 635 5.57 21.56 -6.95
N ALA A 636 4.50 22.25 -7.36
CA ALA A 636 3.27 21.62 -7.83
C ALA A 636 3.41 20.97 -9.23
N ASP A 637 4.33 21.48 -10.06
CA ASP A 637 4.62 20.98 -11.40
C ASP A 637 5.39 19.65 -11.39
N ARG A 638 6.02 19.32 -10.27
CA ARG A 638 6.82 18.10 -10.14
C ARG A 638 5.91 16.85 -10.12
N PRO A 639 6.23 15.78 -10.88
CA PRO A 639 5.45 14.56 -10.84
C PRO A 639 5.38 13.97 -9.42
N VAL A 640 4.18 13.63 -8.95
CA VAL A 640 3.91 13.28 -7.54
C VAL A 640 4.68 12.05 -7.08
N LEU A 641 4.82 11.05 -7.95
CA LEU A 641 5.61 9.83 -7.68
C LEU A 641 7.12 10.06 -7.81
N SER A 642 7.58 11.27 -8.16
CA SER A 642 9.01 11.59 -8.18
C SER A 642 9.55 12.07 -6.84
N ILE A 643 8.67 12.38 -5.89
CA ILE A 643 9.01 12.94 -4.58
C ILE A 643 9.50 11.83 -3.65
N ASP A 644 10.62 12.10 -2.97
CA ASP A 644 11.19 11.14 -2.04
C ASP A 644 10.35 11.03 -0.76
N LEU A 645 9.94 9.81 -0.44
CA LEU A 645 9.18 9.52 0.78
C LEU A 645 10.11 9.44 2.01
N LEU A 646 11.31 8.91 1.83
CA LEU A 646 12.27 8.56 2.89
C LEU A 646 13.18 9.74 3.26
N ASP A 647 13.57 9.85 4.53
CA ASP A 647 14.65 10.78 4.91
C ASP A 647 16.05 10.16 4.80
N ALA A 648 17.07 10.99 5.03
CA ALA A 648 18.47 10.58 4.97
C ALA A 648 18.82 9.47 5.97
N GLY A 649 18.16 9.42 7.14
CA GLY A 649 18.39 8.37 8.13
C GLY A 649 17.86 7.03 7.64
N GLU A 650 16.62 7.02 7.13
CA GLU A 650 16.01 5.84 6.51
C GLU A 650 16.81 5.34 5.30
N LEU A 651 17.30 6.25 4.46
CA LEU A 651 18.14 5.89 3.31
C LEU A 651 19.49 5.30 3.74
N THR A 652 20.13 5.85 4.77
CA THR A 652 21.37 5.29 5.33
C THR A 652 21.14 3.89 5.88
N HIS A 653 20.02 3.69 6.58
CA HIS A 653 19.65 2.37 7.09
C HIS A 653 19.45 1.34 5.97
N LEU A 654 18.77 1.71 4.87
CA LEU A 654 18.61 0.84 3.70
C LEU A 654 19.94 0.55 3.00
N ASP A 655 20.84 1.53 2.92
CA ASP A 655 22.20 1.34 2.39
C ASP A 655 23.00 0.33 3.23
N ASP A 656 22.83 0.34 4.55
CA ASP A 656 23.47 -0.61 5.45
C ASP A 656 22.88 -2.02 5.32
N LEU A 657 21.54 -2.15 5.23
CA LEU A 657 20.85 -3.43 4.99
C LEU A 657 21.27 -4.04 3.64
N GLY A 658 21.21 -3.23 2.59
CA GLY A 658 21.58 -3.61 1.23
C GLY A 658 23.08 -3.67 0.98
N GLN A 659 23.94 -3.41 1.99
CA GLN A 659 25.39 -3.40 1.89
C GLN A 659 25.96 -2.50 0.78
N ARG A 660 25.36 -1.33 0.49
CA ARG A 660 25.78 -0.42 -0.60
C ARG A 660 27.30 -0.13 -0.60
N SER A 661 27.90 0.01 0.57
CA SER A 661 29.33 0.32 0.74
C SER A 661 30.30 -0.69 0.09
N VAL A 662 29.86 -1.91 -0.27
CA VAL A 662 30.71 -2.87 -0.98
C VAL A 662 31.01 -2.43 -2.42
N LEU A 663 30.14 -1.62 -3.03
CA LEU A 663 30.33 -1.11 -4.40
C LEU A 663 31.52 -0.16 -4.52
N ASP A 664 31.94 0.44 -3.40
CA ASP A 664 33.09 1.35 -3.35
C ASP A 664 34.43 0.60 -3.17
N ARG A 665 34.38 -0.74 -3.01
CA ARG A 665 35.56 -1.56 -2.73
C ARG A 665 36.11 -2.20 -4.02
N THR A 666 37.38 -1.98 -4.29
CA THR A 666 38.14 -2.78 -5.26
C THR A 666 38.74 -4.00 -4.58
N ALA A 667 38.49 -5.19 -5.14
CA ALA A 667 39.12 -6.43 -4.69
C ALA A 667 39.50 -7.30 -5.90
N ALA A 668 40.73 -7.81 -5.88
CA ALA A 668 41.26 -8.69 -6.92
C ALA A 668 40.92 -10.14 -6.56
N ASP A 669 39.90 -10.71 -7.18
CA ASP A 669 39.56 -12.12 -6.96
C ASP A 669 40.58 -13.03 -7.65
N PRO A 670 41.01 -14.12 -7.00
CA PRO A 670 41.78 -15.16 -7.67
C PRO A 670 40.88 -15.95 -8.62
N SER A 671 41.44 -16.51 -9.69
CA SER A 671 40.69 -17.45 -10.53
C SER A 671 40.47 -18.80 -9.84
N ILE A 672 39.44 -19.54 -10.25
CA ILE A 672 39.12 -20.89 -9.70
C ILE A 672 40.34 -21.82 -9.73
N PRO A 673 41.11 -21.95 -10.84
CA PRO A 673 42.29 -22.81 -10.87
C PRO A 673 43.39 -22.38 -9.90
N ARG A 674 43.52 -21.08 -9.62
CA ARG A 674 44.47 -20.58 -8.64
C ARG A 674 44.14 -21.07 -7.23
N LEU A 675 42.88 -20.91 -6.79
CA LEU A 675 42.43 -21.37 -5.47
C LEU A 675 42.52 -22.90 -5.35
N PHE A 676 42.19 -23.64 -6.41
CA PHE A 676 42.34 -25.09 -6.43
C PHE A 676 43.80 -25.51 -6.28
N ALA A 677 44.73 -24.89 -7.02
CA ALA A 677 46.16 -25.17 -6.93
C ALA A 677 46.74 -24.90 -5.53
N GLU A 678 46.20 -23.90 -4.82
CA GLU A 678 46.56 -23.65 -3.42
C GLU A 678 46.17 -24.84 -2.52
N GLN A 679 44.98 -25.43 -2.70
CA GLN A 679 44.57 -26.63 -1.98
C GLN A 679 45.39 -27.87 -2.35
N VAL A 680 45.73 -28.05 -3.63
CA VAL A 680 46.62 -29.15 -4.08
C VAL A 680 47.97 -29.08 -3.39
N ARG A 681 48.52 -27.87 -3.20
CA ARG A 681 49.78 -27.67 -2.47
C ARG A 681 49.63 -27.97 -0.98
N LEU A 682 48.53 -27.57 -0.36
CA LEU A 682 48.29 -27.74 1.07
C LEU A 682 47.92 -29.18 1.45
N ARG A 683 47.19 -29.90 0.58
CA ARG A 683 46.51 -31.17 0.87
C ARG A 683 46.68 -32.21 -0.25
N PRO A 684 47.90 -32.46 -0.77
CA PRO A 684 48.08 -33.27 -1.98
C PRO A 684 47.59 -34.71 -1.87
N HIS A 685 47.56 -35.27 -0.66
CA HIS A 685 47.22 -36.68 -0.40
C HIS A 685 45.82 -36.86 0.20
N GLU A 686 45.08 -35.78 0.47
CA GLU A 686 43.70 -35.85 0.94
C GLU A 686 42.76 -36.17 -0.22
N VAL A 687 41.67 -36.87 0.07
CA VAL A 687 40.65 -37.24 -0.94
C VAL A 687 39.85 -35.99 -1.34
N ALA A 688 39.95 -35.62 -2.62
CA ALA A 688 39.21 -34.50 -3.20
C ALA A 688 37.86 -34.93 -3.77
N LEU A 689 37.82 -36.09 -4.44
CA LEU A 689 36.68 -36.53 -5.23
C LEU A 689 36.39 -38.02 -4.98
N VAL A 690 35.11 -38.38 -4.90
CA VAL A 690 34.65 -39.78 -4.84
C VAL A 690 33.53 -40.00 -5.85
N PHE A 691 33.59 -41.11 -6.58
CA PHE A 691 32.56 -41.55 -7.52
C PHE A 691 32.65 -43.07 -7.70
N ASP A 692 31.50 -43.75 -7.63
CA ASP A 692 31.35 -45.19 -7.83
C ASP A 692 32.38 -46.05 -7.06
N GLY A 693 32.56 -45.73 -5.77
CA GLY A 693 33.49 -46.43 -4.87
C GLY A 693 34.98 -46.14 -5.08
N ARG A 694 35.34 -45.30 -6.05
CA ARG A 694 36.72 -44.86 -6.29
C ARG A 694 36.94 -43.47 -5.71
N SER A 695 38.13 -43.27 -5.14
CA SER A 695 38.58 -42.00 -4.56
C SER A 695 39.76 -41.44 -5.34
N TRP A 696 39.79 -40.12 -5.51
CA TRP A 696 40.92 -39.38 -6.08
C TRP A 696 41.41 -38.35 -5.07
N THR A 697 42.73 -38.33 -4.85
CA THR A 697 43.37 -37.29 -4.07
C THR A 697 43.41 -35.96 -4.84
N TYR A 698 43.62 -34.85 -4.13
CA TYR A 698 43.83 -33.54 -4.78
C TYR A 698 44.94 -33.58 -5.82
N ARG A 699 46.05 -34.28 -5.56
CA ARG A 699 47.15 -34.43 -6.53
C ARG A 699 46.75 -35.26 -7.74
N GLU A 700 46.04 -36.37 -7.56
CA GLU A 700 45.61 -37.20 -8.69
C GLU A 700 44.62 -36.48 -9.60
N LEU A 701 43.69 -35.72 -9.01
CA LEU A 701 42.74 -34.90 -9.76
C LEU A 701 43.45 -33.74 -10.49
N ASP A 702 44.44 -33.11 -9.86
CA ASP A 702 45.25 -32.06 -10.47
C ASP A 702 46.09 -32.57 -11.65
N ASP A 703 46.76 -33.71 -11.49
CA ASP A 703 47.54 -34.37 -12.53
C ASP A 703 46.65 -34.76 -13.72
N ALA A 704 45.48 -35.35 -13.47
CA ALA A 704 44.55 -35.79 -14.51
C ALA A 704 43.97 -34.60 -15.30
N SER A 705 43.51 -33.55 -14.61
CA SER A 705 42.98 -32.36 -15.26
C SER A 705 44.06 -31.56 -16.00
N THR A 706 45.30 -31.54 -15.51
CA THR A 706 46.42 -30.89 -16.21
C THR A 706 46.80 -31.66 -17.48
N GLY A 707 46.82 -33.00 -17.43
CA GLY A 707 47.06 -33.83 -18.62
C GLY A 707 46.00 -33.59 -19.70
N LEU A 708 44.72 -33.57 -19.31
CA LEU A 708 43.62 -33.27 -20.21
C LEU A 708 43.70 -31.84 -20.77
N ALA A 709 44.09 -30.84 -19.97
CA ALA A 709 44.27 -29.47 -20.43
C ALA A 709 45.32 -29.38 -21.54
N HIS A 710 46.47 -30.04 -21.39
CA HIS A 710 47.51 -30.08 -22.42
C HIS A 710 47.04 -30.79 -23.71
N LEU A 711 46.27 -31.87 -23.58
CA LEU A 711 45.66 -32.54 -24.74
C LEU A 711 44.74 -31.58 -25.50
N LEU A 712 43.84 -30.89 -24.79
CA LEU A 712 42.90 -29.94 -25.38
C LEU A 712 43.62 -28.76 -26.05
N ALA A 713 44.68 -28.24 -25.42
CA ALA A 713 45.53 -27.22 -26.03
C ALA A 713 46.19 -27.73 -27.34
N GLY A 714 46.67 -28.98 -27.36
CA GLY A 714 47.19 -29.62 -28.57
C GLY A 714 46.13 -29.85 -29.66
N ARG A 715 44.84 -29.82 -29.31
CA ARG A 715 43.70 -29.88 -30.24
C ARG A 715 43.16 -28.49 -30.62
N GLY A 716 43.82 -27.41 -30.20
CA GLY A 716 43.51 -26.04 -30.59
C GLY A 716 42.61 -25.25 -29.63
N VAL A 717 42.31 -25.78 -28.44
CA VAL A 717 41.58 -25.04 -27.40
C VAL A 717 42.52 -24.03 -26.73
N GLY A 718 42.14 -22.76 -26.74
CA GLY A 718 42.90 -21.66 -26.15
C GLY A 718 42.15 -20.87 -25.08
N THR A 719 42.82 -19.84 -24.56
CA THR A 719 42.25 -18.91 -23.58
C THR A 719 41.15 -18.05 -24.20
N GLY A 720 40.00 -17.97 -23.52
CA GLY A 720 38.81 -17.24 -23.97
C GLY A 720 37.87 -18.05 -24.86
N ASP A 721 38.26 -19.25 -25.29
CA ASP A 721 37.40 -20.12 -26.10
C ASP A 721 36.26 -20.73 -25.27
N ALA A 722 35.15 -21.05 -25.93
CA ALA A 722 34.05 -21.83 -25.36
C ALA A 722 34.14 -23.29 -25.81
N VAL A 723 34.02 -24.24 -24.88
CA VAL A 723 34.02 -25.69 -25.17
C VAL A 723 32.76 -26.32 -24.59
N ALA A 724 31.99 -27.02 -25.41
CA ALA A 724 30.78 -27.69 -24.95
C ALA A 724 31.11 -29.00 -24.23
N LEU A 725 30.41 -29.26 -23.13
CA LEU A 725 30.52 -30.49 -22.34
C LEU A 725 29.22 -31.29 -22.47
N LEU A 726 29.29 -32.45 -23.12
CA LEU A 726 28.20 -33.41 -23.20
C LEU A 726 28.63 -34.71 -22.53
N LEU A 727 28.59 -34.74 -21.20
CA LEU A 727 29.07 -35.85 -20.37
C LEU A 727 28.02 -36.27 -19.33
N PRO A 728 27.89 -37.56 -19.01
CA PRO A 728 27.15 -37.97 -17.82
C PRO A 728 27.90 -37.53 -16.57
N ARG A 729 27.18 -37.29 -15.47
CA ARG A 729 27.80 -36.88 -14.20
C ARG A 729 28.74 -37.96 -13.70
N SER A 730 30.03 -37.63 -13.63
CA SER A 730 31.10 -38.58 -13.29
C SER A 730 32.36 -37.84 -12.87
N GLN A 731 33.41 -38.59 -12.52
CA GLN A 731 34.77 -38.05 -12.37
C GLN A 731 35.29 -37.35 -13.62
N HIS A 732 34.88 -37.79 -14.82
CA HIS A 732 35.34 -37.19 -16.08
C HIS A 732 34.79 -35.78 -16.24
N THR A 733 33.56 -35.52 -15.79
CA THR A 733 32.94 -34.19 -15.80
C THR A 733 33.75 -33.18 -14.99
N VAL A 734 34.06 -33.52 -13.73
CA VAL A 734 34.83 -32.64 -12.83
C VAL A 734 36.25 -32.42 -13.36
N THR A 735 36.89 -33.49 -13.86
CA THR A 735 38.22 -33.42 -14.49
C THR A 735 38.24 -32.52 -15.72
N ALA A 736 37.24 -32.66 -16.59
CA ALA A 736 37.05 -31.86 -17.80
C ALA A 736 36.85 -30.37 -17.50
N ILE A 737 35.97 -30.06 -16.55
CA ILE A 737 35.74 -28.68 -16.11
C ILE A 737 37.04 -28.06 -15.59
N LEU A 738 37.76 -28.73 -14.68
CA LEU A 738 39.05 -28.25 -14.18
C LEU A 738 40.08 -28.04 -15.31
N ALA A 739 40.13 -28.94 -16.30
CA ALA A 739 41.04 -28.83 -17.44
C ALA A 739 40.77 -27.59 -18.29
N LEU A 740 39.50 -27.34 -18.63
CA LEU A 740 39.08 -26.16 -19.41
C LEU A 740 39.35 -24.87 -18.65
N LEU A 741 38.98 -24.83 -17.37
CA LEU A 741 39.23 -23.68 -16.51
C LEU A 741 40.75 -23.38 -16.40
N LYS A 742 41.62 -24.40 -16.32
CA LYS A 742 43.08 -24.20 -16.32
C LYS A 742 43.62 -23.59 -17.62
N LEU A 743 42.98 -23.84 -18.76
CA LEU A 743 43.34 -23.20 -20.04
C LEU A 743 42.82 -21.76 -20.14
N GLY A 744 41.96 -21.33 -19.23
CA GLY A 744 41.19 -20.09 -19.35
C GLY A 744 40.09 -20.18 -20.40
N ALA A 745 39.61 -21.39 -20.71
CA ALA A 745 38.47 -21.62 -21.58
C ALA A 745 37.19 -21.75 -20.75
N ALA A 746 36.07 -21.24 -21.29
CA ALA A 746 34.76 -21.37 -20.68
C ALA A 746 34.12 -22.71 -21.06
N TYR A 747 33.54 -23.42 -20.11
CA TYR A 747 32.74 -24.60 -20.44
C TYR A 747 31.26 -24.24 -20.69
N VAL A 748 30.64 -24.93 -21.65
CA VAL A 748 29.21 -24.81 -21.98
C VAL A 748 28.55 -26.15 -21.64
N PRO A 749 27.88 -26.29 -20.49
CA PRO A 749 27.34 -27.57 -20.06
C PRO A 749 26.07 -27.94 -20.84
N ILE A 750 25.97 -29.20 -21.27
CA ILE A 750 24.81 -29.76 -21.98
C ILE A 750 24.42 -31.07 -21.30
N ASP A 751 23.16 -31.18 -20.88
CA ASP A 751 22.66 -32.39 -20.24
C ASP A 751 22.50 -33.51 -21.28
N VAL A 752 22.94 -34.72 -20.94
CA VAL A 752 22.80 -35.89 -21.80
C VAL A 752 21.33 -36.27 -22.04
N LYS A 753 20.40 -35.78 -21.22
CA LYS A 753 18.96 -36.00 -21.39
C LYS A 753 18.27 -34.94 -22.25
N HIS A 754 18.94 -33.83 -22.58
CA HIS A 754 18.35 -32.82 -23.46
C HIS A 754 18.04 -33.43 -24.83
N PRO A 755 16.91 -33.08 -25.48
CA PRO A 755 16.63 -33.49 -26.85
C PRO A 755 17.71 -32.99 -27.83
N ASP A 756 17.94 -33.71 -28.93
CA ASP A 756 18.96 -33.35 -29.93
C ASP A 756 18.76 -31.94 -30.51
N GLU A 757 17.51 -31.47 -30.59
CA GLU A 757 17.21 -30.11 -31.02
C GLU A 757 17.75 -29.06 -30.06
N ARG A 758 17.61 -29.30 -28.75
CA ARG A 758 18.17 -28.43 -27.71
C ARG A 758 19.69 -28.45 -27.75
N VAL A 759 20.30 -29.62 -27.96
CA VAL A 759 21.77 -29.75 -28.12
C VAL A 759 22.25 -28.94 -29.32
N ARG A 760 21.62 -29.12 -30.49
CA ARG A 760 21.93 -28.38 -31.72
C ARG A 760 21.79 -26.86 -31.54
N PHE A 761 20.73 -26.42 -30.85
CA PHE A 761 20.53 -25.01 -30.54
C PHE A 761 21.68 -24.44 -29.72
N VAL A 762 22.04 -25.09 -28.60
CA VAL A 762 23.12 -24.61 -27.71
C VAL A 762 24.46 -24.56 -28.45
N LEU A 763 24.78 -25.57 -29.27
CA LEU A 763 26.00 -25.57 -30.07
C LEU A 763 26.00 -24.45 -31.13
N GLY A 764 24.87 -24.19 -31.77
CA GLY A 764 24.74 -23.11 -32.75
C GLY A 764 24.86 -21.72 -32.12
N ASP A 765 24.24 -21.51 -30.96
CA ASP A 765 24.23 -20.21 -30.27
C ASP A 765 25.57 -19.91 -29.56
N ALA A 766 26.14 -20.90 -28.86
CA ALA A 766 27.42 -20.74 -28.16
C ALA A 766 28.63 -20.78 -29.09
N SER A 767 28.49 -21.39 -30.28
CA SER A 767 29.57 -21.58 -31.27
C SER A 767 30.90 -22.08 -30.65
N PRO A 768 30.89 -23.22 -29.92
CA PRO A 768 32.07 -23.70 -29.22
C PRO A 768 33.15 -24.20 -30.19
N VAL A 769 34.42 -24.09 -29.80
CA VAL A 769 35.56 -24.56 -30.62
C VAL A 769 35.70 -26.08 -30.66
N ALA A 770 35.14 -26.77 -29.66
CA ALA A 770 35.10 -28.23 -29.57
C ALA A 770 33.93 -28.70 -28.68
N VAL A 771 33.55 -29.96 -28.82
CA VAL A 771 32.68 -30.70 -27.90
C VAL A 771 33.49 -31.79 -27.22
N LEU A 772 33.53 -31.78 -25.89
CA LEU A 772 34.11 -32.86 -25.09
C LEU A 772 32.99 -33.80 -24.66
N THR A 773 33.10 -35.07 -25.05
CA THR A 773 32.08 -36.10 -24.81
C THR A 773 32.73 -37.48 -24.66
N THR A 774 31.93 -38.55 -24.56
CA THR A 774 32.40 -39.94 -24.59
C THR A 774 32.12 -40.58 -25.95
N ALA A 775 32.84 -41.63 -26.32
CA ALA A 775 32.61 -42.38 -27.56
C ALA A 775 31.13 -42.81 -27.75
N GLY A 776 30.42 -43.16 -26.66
CA GLY A 776 29.01 -43.55 -26.71
C GLY A 776 28.04 -42.42 -27.04
N LEU A 777 28.42 -41.16 -26.79
CA LEU A 777 27.58 -39.97 -26.99
C LEU A 777 27.97 -39.14 -28.22
N ALA A 778 29.15 -39.39 -28.82
CA ALA A 778 29.68 -38.66 -29.97
C ALA A 778 28.69 -38.55 -31.15
N HIS A 779 27.95 -39.63 -31.45
CA HIS A 779 26.97 -39.68 -32.54
C HIS A 779 25.90 -38.57 -32.48
N ARG A 780 25.61 -38.02 -31.30
CA ARG A 780 24.61 -36.95 -31.12
C ARG A 780 25.07 -35.59 -31.63
N VAL A 781 26.37 -35.38 -31.79
CA VAL A 781 26.97 -34.09 -32.15
C VAL A 781 27.79 -34.13 -33.43
N GLU A 782 28.08 -35.31 -33.98
CA GLU A 782 28.82 -35.47 -35.24
C GLU A 782 28.20 -34.69 -36.41
N ALA A 783 26.86 -34.67 -36.50
CA ALA A 783 26.14 -33.95 -37.54
C ALA A 783 26.22 -32.41 -37.41
N CYS A 784 26.70 -31.89 -36.28
CA CYS A 784 26.79 -30.45 -36.01
C CYS A 784 28.07 -29.81 -36.57
N GLY A 785 29.03 -30.59 -37.06
CA GLY A 785 30.27 -30.07 -37.68
C GLY A 785 31.27 -29.44 -36.70
N VAL A 786 31.09 -29.62 -35.39
CA VAL A 786 32.02 -29.15 -34.34
C VAL A 786 33.03 -30.27 -34.01
N PRO A 787 34.34 -29.97 -33.86
CA PRO A 787 35.33 -30.97 -33.47
C PRO A 787 34.95 -31.70 -32.18
N VAL A 788 34.93 -33.04 -32.21
CA VAL A 788 34.61 -33.88 -31.05
C VAL A 788 35.90 -34.42 -30.43
N VAL A 789 36.04 -34.27 -29.12
CA VAL A 789 37.12 -34.82 -28.31
C VAL A 789 36.54 -35.86 -27.37
N ASP A 790 37.10 -37.06 -27.37
CA ASP A 790 36.75 -38.10 -26.40
C ASP A 790 37.52 -37.87 -25.09
N VAL A 791 36.81 -37.71 -23.99
CA VAL A 791 37.40 -37.50 -22.66
C VAL A 791 38.12 -38.75 -22.13
N GLU A 792 37.85 -39.91 -22.73
CA GLU A 792 38.46 -41.20 -22.37
C GLU A 792 39.59 -41.62 -23.34
N ASP A 793 39.97 -40.77 -24.31
CA ASP A 793 41.04 -41.05 -25.27
C ASP A 793 42.32 -41.50 -24.52
N PRO A 794 42.90 -42.69 -24.81
CA PRO A 794 44.13 -43.16 -24.19
C PRO A 794 45.32 -42.19 -24.31
N GLY A 795 45.30 -41.28 -25.29
CA GLY A 795 46.24 -40.17 -25.44
C GLY A 795 46.23 -39.17 -24.27
N THR A 796 45.19 -39.15 -23.44
CA THR A 796 45.11 -38.38 -22.19
C THR A 796 46.13 -38.83 -21.13
N ALA A 797 46.68 -40.05 -21.24
CA ALA A 797 47.63 -40.60 -20.28
C ALA A 797 49.11 -40.21 -20.54
N ALA A 798 49.42 -39.53 -21.66
CA ALA A 798 50.79 -39.14 -22.03
C ALA A 798 51.08 -37.67 -21.62
N ARG A 799 51.93 -37.48 -20.60
CA ARG A 799 52.18 -36.19 -19.93
C ARG A 799 53.17 -35.26 -20.66
N PRO A 800 52.79 -34.01 -20.97
CA PRO A 800 53.66 -32.86 -20.79
C PRO A 800 53.73 -32.49 -19.31
N SER A 801 54.95 -32.33 -18.78
CA SER A 801 55.22 -31.88 -17.41
C SER A 801 55.42 -30.36 -17.39
N GLY A 802 54.36 -29.62 -17.05
CA GLY A 802 54.43 -28.17 -16.86
C GLY A 802 53.13 -27.63 -16.25
N THR A 803 53.26 -26.87 -15.17
CA THR A 803 52.13 -26.15 -14.54
C THR A 803 51.63 -25.08 -15.52
N LEU A 804 50.33 -25.07 -15.80
CA LEU A 804 49.69 -23.99 -16.54
C LEU A 804 49.58 -22.75 -15.63
N PRO A 805 49.86 -21.54 -16.14
CA PRO A 805 49.65 -20.32 -15.35
C PRO A 805 48.16 -20.17 -15.03
N PRO A 806 47.80 -19.62 -13.86
CA PRO A 806 46.40 -19.36 -13.54
C PRO A 806 45.81 -18.36 -14.56
N PRO A 807 44.57 -18.59 -15.04
CA PRO A 807 43.93 -17.67 -15.97
C PRO A 807 43.58 -16.35 -15.28
N ASP A 808 43.35 -15.32 -16.10
CA ASP A 808 42.78 -14.06 -15.67
C ASP A 808 41.38 -14.29 -15.03
N PRO A 809 41.11 -13.80 -13.81
CA PRO A 809 39.84 -13.99 -13.13
C PRO A 809 38.64 -13.35 -13.84
N ASP A 810 38.85 -12.40 -14.75
CA ASP A 810 37.78 -11.74 -15.51
C ASP A 810 37.35 -12.53 -16.76
N LEU A 811 38.04 -13.62 -17.09
CA LEU A 811 37.63 -14.54 -18.15
C LEU A 811 36.37 -15.31 -17.74
N LEU A 812 35.56 -15.67 -18.73
CA LEU A 812 34.40 -16.54 -18.53
C LEU A 812 34.87 -17.91 -18.03
N ALA A 813 34.33 -18.33 -16.90
CA ALA A 813 34.48 -19.69 -16.40
C ALA A 813 33.46 -20.63 -17.08
N TYR A 814 32.23 -20.16 -17.28
CA TYR A 814 31.19 -20.96 -17.94
C TYR A 814 30.10 -20.12 -18.60
N ILE A 815 29.36 -20.77 -19.49
CA ILE A 815 28.17 -20.22 -20.15
C ILE A 815 27.01 -21.19 -19.92
N THR A 816 26.09 -20.83 -19.02
CA THR A 816 24.92 -21.65 -18.70
C THR A 816 23.67 -21.11 -19.38
N TYR A 817 22.88 -21.98 -19.99
CA TYR A 817 21.66 -21.59 -20.70
C TYR A 817 20.43 -21.60 -19.79
N THR A 818 19.68 -20.51 -19.80
CA THR A 818 18.37 -20.40 -19.15
C THR A 818 17.24 -20.30 -20.17
N SER A 819 16.01 -20.56 -19.71
CA SER A 819 14.78 -20.32 -20.48
C SER A 819 14.63 -18.84 -20.83
N GLY A 820 14.03 -18.54 -21.97
CA GLY A 820 13.91 -17.17 -22.50
C GLY A 820 12.47 -16.69 -22.59
N THR A 821 12.18 -15.47 -22.13
CA THR A 821 10.84 -14.84 -22.24
C THR A 821 10.34 -14.72 -23.69
N THR A 822 11.24 -14.77 -24.68
CA THR A 822 10.92 -14.76 -26.12
C THR A 822 10.73 -16.15 -26.72
N GLY A 823 10.80 -17.20 -25.90
CA GLY A 823 10.80 -18.60 -26.30
C GLY A 823 12.14 -19.14 -26.82
N VAL A 824 13.20 -18.32 -26.79
CA VAL A 824 14.55 -18.70 -27.22
C VAL A 824 15.51 -18.71 -26.03
N PRO A 825 16.18 -19.84 -25.74
CA PRO A 825 17.12 -19.93 -24.62
C PRO A 825 18.29 -18.96 -24.73
N LYS A 826 18.81 -18.52 -23.59
CA LYS A 826 19.86 -17.49 -23.51
C LYS A 826 21.05 -17.97 -22.66
N GLY A 827 22.26 -17.85 -23.20
CA GLY A 827 23.49 -18.21 -22.50
C GLY A 827 23.97 -17.08 -21.59
N VAL A 828 24.05 -17.34 -20.28
CA VAL A 828 24.56 -16.41 -19.27
C VAL A 828 26.05 -16.63 -19.08
N GLY A 829 26.86 -15.59 -19.32
CA GLY A 829 28.31 -15.66 -19.13
C GLY A 829 28.74 -15.29 -17.71
N ILE A 830 29.36 -16.24 -17.00
CA ILE A 830 29.86 -16.06 -15.63
C ILE A 830 31.38 -16.17 -15.61
N THR A 831 32.04 -15.22 -14.94
CA THR A 831 33.51 -15.18 -14.85
C THR A 831 34.04 -16.02 -13.69
N HIS A 832 35.35 -16.28 -13.67
CA HIS A 832 35.97 -16.88 -12.50
C HIS A 832 35.78 -16.03 -11.24
N ALA A 833 35.96 -14.71 -11.35
CA ALA A 833 35.78 -13.76 -10.25
C ALA A 833 34.37 -13.84 -9.66
N ASN A 834 33.32 -13.90 -10.50
CA ASN A 834 31.93 -14.05 -10.05
C ASN A 834 31.72 -15.27 -9.14
N VAL A 835 32.44 -16.37 -9.39
CA VAL A 835 32.37 -17.59 -8.58
C VAL A 835 33.19 -17.46 -7.30
N THR A 836 34.44 -17.03 -7.41
CA THR A 836 35.37 -17.03 -6.27
C THR A 836 35.05 -15.95 -5.24
N GLN A 837 34.45 -14.83 -5.66
CA GLN A 837 34.06 -13.74 -4.77
C GLN A 837 33.03 -14.17 -3.73
N MET A 838 32.19 -15.17 -4.04
CA MET A 838 31.17 -15.70 -3.13
C MET A 838 31.77 -16.31 -1.85
N TYR A 839 33.04 -16.73 -1.92
CA TYR A 839 33.79 -17.29 -0.79
C TYR A 839 34.66 -16.25 -0.08
N ALA A 840 34.52 -14.96 -0.42
CA ALA A 840 35.25 -13.90 0.26
C ALA A 840 34.89 -13.87 1.76
N PRO A 841 35.85 -13.58 2.66
CA PRO A 841 35.58 -13.55 4.09
C PRO A 841 34.47 -12.56 4.45
N SER A 842 33.42 -13.05 5.11
CA SER A 842 32.32 -12.27 5.66
C SER A 842 32.00 -12.76 7.08
N GLU A 843 31.50 -11.88 7.94
CA GLU A 843 31.03 -12.25 9.28
C GLU A 843 29.67 -12.94 9.27
N ARG A 844 28.85 -12.69 8.24
CA ARG A 844 27.46 -13.15 8.15
C ARG A 844 27.26 -14.35 7.22
N SER A 845 28.27 -14.74 6.47
CA SER A 845 28.14 -15.77 5.41
C SER A 845 28.68 -17.12 5.86
N PHE A 846 28.09 -18.18 5.31
CA PHE A 846 28.58 -19.54 5.50
C PHE A 846 30.03 -19.67 5.01
N LYS A 847 30.89 -20.31 5.82
CA LYS A 847 32.29 -20.55 5.50
C LYS A 847 32.51 -22.04 5.29
N PRO A 848 32.82 -22.50 4.07
CA PRO A 848 33.19 -23.88 3.86
C PRO A 848 34.48 -24.22 4.63
N THR A 849 34.56 -25.45 5.12
CA THR A 849 35.71 -25.94 5.91
C THR A 849 36.27 -27.23 5.33
N PRO A 850 37.57 -27.52 5.55
CA PRO A 850 38.22 -28.70 4.96
C PRO A 850 37.68 -30.05 5.45
N ASP A 851 36.97 -30.10 6.59
CA ASP A 851 36.37 -31.33 7.13
C ASP A 851 35.00 -31.65 6.51
N GLN A 852 34.48 -30.79 5.65
CA GLN A 852 33.18 -31.00 5.01
C GLN A 852 33.23 -31.99 3.86
N VAL A 853 32.19 -32.80 3.77
CA VAL A 853 31.90 -33.70 2.66
C VAL A 853 30.62 -33.22 1.98
N TRP A 854 30.71 -32.89 0.70
CA TRP A 854 29.64 -32.30 -0.11
C TRP A 854 29.12 -33.28 -1.14
N SER A 855 27.82 -33.26 -1.42
CA SER A 855 27.22 -33.95 -2.56
C SER A 855 27.20 -33.07 -3.81
N LEU A 856 27.68 -33.58 -4.94
CA LEU A 856 27.36 -33.02 -6.27
C LEU A 856 26.08 -33.70 -6.77
N PHE A 857 24.93 -33.16 -6.35
CA PHE A 857 23.60 -33.71 -6.60
C PHE A 857 22.90 -33.06 -7.80
N HIS A 858 23.17 -31.79 -8.07
CA HIS A 858 22.49 -31.09 -9.16
C HIS A 858 23.17 -31.35 -10.51
N SER A 859 22.40 -31.30 -11.60
CA SER A 859 22.99 -31.37 -12.94
C SER A 859 23.92 -30.18 -13.16
N TYR A 860 25.05 -30.41 -13.82
CA TYR A 860 26.07 -29.37 -14.03
C TYR A 860 25.69 -28.35 -15.11
N VAL A 861 24.50 -28.50 -15.69
CA VAL A 861 23.84 -27.45 -16.48
C VAL A 861 23.19 -26.37 -15.61
N PHE A 862 23.06 -26.59 -14.30
CA PHE A 862 22.55 -25.59 -13.36
C PHE A 862 23.68 -25.02 -12.52
N ASP A 863 23.60 -23.72 -12.25
CA ASP A 863 24.51 -22.95 -11.42
C ASP A 863 24.69 -23.51 -10.01
N VAL A 864 23.67 -24.12 -9.41
CA VAL A 864 23.77 -24.76 -8.08
C VAL A 864 24.89 -25.80 -7.99
N SER A 865 25.18 -26.51 -9.08
CA SER A 865 26.30 -27.48 -9.13
C SER A 865 27.69 -26.82 -8.98
N VAL A 866 27.81 -25.55 -9.38
CA VAL A 866 29.02 -24.73 -9.25
C VAL A 866 29.27 -24.45 -7.76
N TRP A 867 28.21 -24.18 -6.99
CA TRP A 867 28.29 -24.04 -5.54
C TRP A 867 28.73 -25.33 -4.85
N GLU A 868 28.14 -26.46 -5.23
CA GLU A 868 28.48 -27.79 -4.67
C GLU A 868 29.96 -28.14 -4.94
N MET A 869 30.41 -27.96 -6.18
CA MET A 869 31.75 -28.33 -6.62
C MET A 869 32.82 -27.47 -5.96
N TRP A 870 32.69 -26.15 -6.03
CA TRP A 870 33.72 -25.23 -5.56
C TRP A 870 33.65 -24.96 -4.06
N GLY A 871 32.48 -25.14 -3.44
CA GLY A 871 32.32 -25.13 -1.98
C GLY A 871 33.23 -26.17 -1.33
N ALA A 872 33.31 -27.38 -1.91
CA ALA A 872 34.24 -28.42 -1.47
C ALA A 872 35.68 -28.16 -1.92
N LEU A 873 35.91 -28.10 -3.24
CA LEU A 873 37.26 -28.24 -3.81
C LEU A 873 38.17 -27.02 -3.58
N LEU A 874 37.60 -25.82 -3.38
CA LEU A 874 38.41 -24.62 -3.11
C LEU A 874 38.79 -24.47 -1.64
N HIS A 875 38.21 -25.30 -0.76
CA HIS A 875 38.37 -25.21 0.70
C HIS A 875 38.99 -26.46 1.33
N GLY A 876 39.46 -27.41 0.50
CA GLY A 876 40.11 -28.63 0.96
C GLY A 876 39.14 -29.72 1.41
N GLY A 877 37.83 -29.56 1.15
CA GLY A 877 36.80 -30.55 1.45
C GLY A 877 36.77 -31.70 0.43
N ARG A 878 35.83 -32.63 0.64
CA ARG A 878 35.64 -33.81 -0.22
C ARG A 878 34.33 -33.70 -1.01
N LEU A 879 34.39 -33.85 -2.33
CA LEU A 879 33.22 -33.85 -3.22
C LEU A 879 32.82 -35.28 -3.58
N VAL A 880 31.58 -35.66 -3.27
CA VAL A 880 30.99 -36.96 -3.63
C VAL A 880 30.05 -36.75 -4.81
N VAL A 881 30.40 -37.35 -5.95
CA VAL A 881 29.57 -37.27 -7.16
C VAL A 881 28.42 -38.25 -7.04
N VAL A 882 27.19 -37.73 -6.99
CA VAL A 882 25.98 -38.57 -6.83
C VAL A 882 25.68 -39.27 -8.16
N PRO A 883 25.61 -40.61 -8.19
CA PRO A 883 25.32 -41.36 -9.41
C PRO A 883 23.87 -41.19 -9.84
N GLU A 884 23.61 -41.32 -11.14
CA GLU A 884 22.30 -41.01 -11.74
C GLU A 884 21.13 -41.76 -11.11
N HIS A 885 21.30 -43.04 -10.77
CA HIS A 885 20.23 -43.84 -10.14
C HIS A 885 19.82 -43.30 -8.76
N ALA A 886 20.77 -42.72 -8.02
CA ALA A 886 20.50 -42.16 -6.69
C ALA A 886 19.82 -40.78 -6.77
N VAL A 887 19.96 -40.04 -7.87
CA VAL A 887 19.27 -38.73 -8.04
C VAL A 887 17.75 -38.90 -8.09
N HIS A 888 17.27 -40.03 -8.64
CA HIS A 888 15.83 -40.31 -8.81
C HIS A 888 15.26 -41.23 -7.73
N SER A 889 16.02 -41.53 -6.69
CA SER A 889 15.61 -42.40 -5.58
C SER A 889 16.04 -41.79 -4.25
N ALA A 890 15.06 -41.29 -3.50
CA ALA A 890 15.31 -40.70 -2.18
C ALA A 890 15.99 -41.70 -1.23
N ASP A 891 15.63 -42.98 -1.30
CA ASP A 891 16.22 -44.06 -0.49
C ASP A 891 17.68 -44.33 -0.88
N ASP A 892 18.00 -44.35 -2.17
CA ASP A 892 19.37 -44.56 -2.65
C ASP A 892 20.25 -43.36 -2.30
N PHE A 893 19.71 -42.14 -2.45
CA PHE A 893 20.40 -40.93 -2.02
C PHE A 893 20.63 -40.92 -0.51
N HIS A 894 19.63 -41.28 0.30
CA HIS A 894 19.77 -41.41 1.75
C HIS A 894 20.88 -42.40 2.13
N ARG A 895 20.89 -43.59 1.52
CA ARG A 895 21.96 -44.59 1.73
C ARG A 895 23.34 -44.04 1.37
N LEU A 896 23.44 -43.26 0.30
CA LEU A 896 24.70 -42.61 -0.09
C LEU A 896 25.13 -41.54 0.94
N LEU A 897 24.21 -40.70 1.41
CA LEU A 897 24.48 -39.70 2.45
C LEU A 897 25.05 -40.33 3.73
N VAL A 898 24.53 -41.49 4.12
CA VAL A 898 25.00 -42.27 5.27
C VAL A 898 26.36 -42.91 4.98
N ALA A 899 26.50 -43.63 3.87
CA ALA A 899 27.70 -44.39 3.53
C ALA A 899 28.93 -43.47 3.37
N GLU A 900 28.76 -42.33 2.71
CA GLU A 900 29.82 -41.36 2.48
C GLU A 900 29.91 -40.28 3.57
N ARG A 901 29.11 -40.39 4.63
CA ARG A 901 29.09 -39.44 5.75
C ARG A 901 29.02 -37.97 5.29
N ILE A 902 28.15 -37.69 4.32
CA ILE A 902 28.01 -36.36 3.71
C ILE A 902 27.57 -35.35 4.79
N THR A 903 28.32 -34.26 4.95
CA THR A 903 28.06 -33.25 6.00
C THR A 903 27.28 -32.05 5.50
N THR A 904 27.35 -31.78 4.20
CA THR A 904 26.75 -30.62 3.55
C THR A 904 25.95 -31.06 2.34
N VAL A 905 24.66 -30.74 2.36
CA VAL A 905 23.70 -31.11 1.32
C VAL A 905 23.04 -29.84 0.78
N ASN A 906 22.82 -29.80 -0.53
CA ASN A 906 22.01 -28.78 -1.18
C ASN A 906 20.83 -29.46 -1.87
N GLN A 907 19.62 -28.95 -1.68
CA GLN A 907 18.38 -29.48 -2.27
C GLN A 907 17.37 -28.37 -2.53
N THR A 908 16.45 -28.58 -3.47
CA THR A 908 15.22 -27.78 -3.50
C THR A 908 14.32 -28.19 -2.33
N PRO A 909 13.45 -27.29 -1.84
CA PRO A 909 12.45 -27.65 -0.82
C PRO A 909 11.66 -28.91 -1.17
N SER A 910 11.16 -29.02 -2.41
CA SER A 910 10.42 -30.21 -2.87
C SER A 910 11.23 -31.51 -2.81
N ALA A 911 12.52 -31.47 -3.18
CA ALA A 911 13.37 -32.66 -3.13
C ALA A 911 13.72 -33.06 -1.69
N LEU A 912 13.91 -32.07 -0.81
CA LEU A 912 14.19 -32.30 0.60
C LEU A 912 12.98 -32.85 1.37
N GLU A 913 11.76 -32.52 0.95
CA GLU A 913 10.51 -33.07 1.52
C GLU A 913 10.42 -34.60 1.37
N MET A 914 10.97 -35.13 0.27
CA MET A 914 11.00 -36.57 -0.03
C MET A 914 12.06 -37.33 0.76
N LEU A 915 13.00 -36.63 1.41
CA LEU A 915 14.13 -37.23 2.12
C LEU A 915 13.87 -37.30 3.64
N SER A 916 14.15 -38.45 4.25
CA SER A 916 14.08 -38.60 5.71
C SER A 916 15.34 -38.05 6.39
N PRO A 917 15.23 -37.21 7.45
CA PRO A 917 16.37 -36.75 8.23
C PRO A 917 16.94 -37.82 9.17
N GLU A 918 16.28 -38.96 9.36
CA GLU A 918 16.70 -40.03 10.29
C GLU A 918 18.05 -40.64 9.86
N GLY A 919 18.95 -40.88 10.81
CA GLY A 919 20.28 -41.44 10.53
C GLY A 919 21.27 -40.48 9.85
N LEU A 920 20.89 -39.20 9.70
CA LEU A 920 21.70 -38.15 9.09
C LEU A 920 22.21 -37.13 10.12
N ASP A 921 22.56 -37.57 11.32
CA ASP A 921 23.07 -36.70 12.40
C ASP A 921 24.43 -36.06 12.05
N HIS A 922 25.16 -36.66 11.11
CA HIS A 922 26.42 -36.11 10.59
C HIS A 922 26.22 -35.01 9.54
N VAL A 923 25.00 -34.84 8.98
CA VAL A 923 24.66 -33.71 8.11
C VAL A 923 24.54 -32.46 8.99
N ARG A 924 25.52 -31.57 8.90
CA ARG A 924 25.61 -30.35 9.72
C ARG A 924 25.01 -29.14 9.02
N THR A 925 25.01 -29.14 7.69
CA THR A 925 24.54 -28.00 6.89
C THR A 925 23.61 -28.46 5.78
N VAL A 926 22.46 -27.81 5.67
CA VAL A 926 21.48 -28.04 4.61
C VAL A 926 21.21 -26.71 3.93
N PHE A 927 21.53 -26.62 2.64
CA PHE A 927 21.12 -25.51 1.81
C PHE A 927 19.80 -25.87 1.13
N VAL A 928 18.86 -24.94 1.17
CA VAL A 928 17.67 -24.96 0.33
C VAL A 928 17.63 -23.73 -0.56
N GLY A 929 17.07 -23.87 -1.76
CA GLY A 929 16.97 -22.77 -2.71
C GLY A 929 16.18 -23.17 -3.95
N GLY A 930 15.89 -22.18 -4.81
CA GLY A 930 15.15 -22.38 -6.05
C GLY A 930 13.63 -22.48 -5.91
N GLU A 931 13.08 -22.58 -4.69
CA GLU A 931 11.64 -22.53 -4.39
C GLU A 931 11.39 -21.89 -3.02
N ALA A 932 10.14 -21.51 -2.75
CA ALA A 932 9.73 -21.11 -1.41
C ALA A 932 9.84 -22.31 -0.45
N CYS A 933 10.46 -22.12 0.71
CA CYS A 933 10.62 -23.15 1.73
C CYS A 933 9.46 -23.09 2.74
N SER A 934 8.79 -24.23 2.97
CA SER A 934 7.66 -24.33 3.90
C SER A 934 8.14 -24.36 5.35
N ALA A 935 7.33 -23.82 6.28
CA ALA A 935 7.61 -23.85 7.71
C ALA A 935 7.73 -25.29 8.25
N SER A 936 6.90 -26.21 7.74
CA SER A 936 6.95 -27.64 8.09
C SER A 936 8.27 -28.31 7.70
N LEU A 937 8.88 -27.88 6.59
CA LEU A 937 10.18 -28.39 6.17
C LEU A 937 11.30 -27.89 7.08
N VAL A 938 11.22 -26.62 7.50
CA VAL A 938 12.15 -26.02 8.47
C VAL A 938 12.04 -26.75 9.82
N GLU A 939 10.84 -27.02 10.32
CA GLU A 939 10.61 -27.78 11.55
C GLU A 939 11.26 -29.16 11.52
N ARG A 940 11.23 -29.83 10.36
CA ARG A 940 11.79 -31.17 10.17
C ARG A 940 13.31 -31.17 10.09
N TRP A 941 13.92 -30.22 9.39
CA TRP A 941 15.34 -30.28 9.01
C TRP A 941 16.27 -29.34 9.77
N ALA A 942 15.77 -28.22 10.28
CA ALA A 942 16.58 -27.25 11.01
C ALA A 942 17.08 -27.73 12.40
N PRO A 943 16.35 -28.55 13.18
CA PRO A 943 16.82 -28.97 14.50
C PRO A 943 18.19 -29.68 14.45
N GLY A 944 19.14 -29.21 15.26
CA GLY A 944 20.48 -29.80 15.36
C GLY A 944 21.42 -29.53 14.17
N ARG A 945 20.98 -28.72 13.18
CA ARG A 945 21.70 -28.44 11.93
C ARG A 945 21.65 -26.95 11.59
N SER A 946 22.50 -26.51 10.66
CA SER A 946 22.40 -25.18 10.04
C SER A 946 21.65 -25.31 8.72
N MET A 947 20.34 -25.04 8.73
CA MET A 947 19.53 -24.98 7.52
C MET A 947 19.51 -23.53 6.99
N ILE A 948 19.96 -23.31 5.75
CA ILE A 948 20.14 -21.99 5.16
C ILE A 948 19.33 -21.91 3.87
N ASN A 949 18.53 -20.86 3.72
CA ASN A 949 17.84 -20.55 2.48
C ASN A 949 18.72 -19.65 1.61
N GLY A 950 19.08 -20.14 0.43
CA GLY A 950 19.88 -19.42 -0.55
C GLY A 950 19.02 -18.95 -1.71
N TYR A 951 19.24 -17.71 -2.14
CA TYR A 951 18.56 -17.10 -3.26
C TYR A 951 19.55 -16.53 -4.27
N GLY A 952 19.28 -16.79 -5.54
CA GLY A 952 20.11 -16.35 -6.65
C GLY A 952 19.41 -16.65 -7.97
N GLU A 953 19.68 -15.78 -8.94
CA GLU A 953 19.38 -16.05 -10.34
C GLU A 953 20.69 -16.38 -11.07
N THR A 954 20.63 -17.10 -12.18
CA THR A 954 21.84 -17.51 -12.92
C THR A 954 22.70 -16.32 -13.34
N GLU A 955 22.08 -15.16 -13.61
CA GLU A 955 22.76 -13.92 -13.94
C GLU A 955 23.61 -13.31 -12.80
N THR A 956 23.43 -13.78 -11.56
CA THR A 956 24.17 -13.34 -10.38
C THR A 956 24.80 -14.50 -9.61
N PHE A 957 24.65 -15.75 -10.03
CA PHE A 957 25.05 -16.97 -9.31
C PHE A 957 24.33 -17.16 -7.95
N TYR A 958 24.61 -16.31 -6.96
CA TYR A 958 23.85 -16.15 -5.71
C TYR A 958 23.78 -14.66 -5.37
N ALA A 959 22.63 -14.19 -4.89
CA ALA A 959 22.43 -12.80 -4.50
C ALA A 959 22.28 -12.63 -2.98
N SER A 960 21.60 -13.56 -2.31
CA SER A 960 21.39 -13.50 -0.86
C SER A 960 21.35 -14.88 -0.19
N MET A 961 21.59 -14.89 1.12
CA MET A 961 21.44 -16.07 1.97
C MET A 961 20.85 -15.68 3.33
N SER A 962 19.96 -16.51 3.85
CA SER A 962 19.42 -16.36 5.20
C SER A 962 20.45 -16.68 6.28
N GLY A 963 20.21 -16.20 7.49
CA GLY A 963 20.78 -16.85 8.67
C GLY A 963 20.29 -18.31 8.81
N PRO A 964 20.86 -19.10 9.74
CA PRO A 964 20.33 -20.42 10.06
C PRO A 964 18.85 -20.32 10.47
N MET A 965 17.99 -20.96 9.70
CA MET A 965 16.53 -20.91 9.90
C MET A 965 16.13 -21.59 11.20
N ARG A 966 15.05 -21.09 11.81
CA ARG A 966 14.54 -21.58 13.10
C ARG A 966 13.08 -22.05 12.96
N PRO A 967 12.72 -23.19 13.55
CA PRO A 967 11.33 -23.63 13.64
C PRO A 967 10.42 -22.54 14.25
N GLY A 968 9.17 -22.45 13.78
CA GLY A 968 8.15 -21.55 14.33
C GLY A 968 8.27 -20.07 13.97
N THR A 969 9.13 -19.70 13.00
CA THR A 969 9.36 -18.29 12.60
C THR A 969 8.56 -17.85 11.36
N GLY A 970 7.71 -18.71 10.79
CA GLY A 970 6.89 -18.39 9.62
C GLY A 970 7.57 -18.75 8.29
N ALA A 971 7.31 -17.96 7.25
CA ALA A 971 7.89 -18.16 5.92
C ALA A 971 9.40 -17.88 5.93
N ALA A 972 10.19 -18.72 5.27
CA ALA A 972 11.64 -18.59 5.24
C ALA A 972 12.07 -17.34 4.44
N PRO A 973 12.79 -16.37 5.04
CA PRO A 973 13.33 -15.25 4.30
C PRO A 973 14.40 -15.73 3.31
N ILE A 974 14.63 -14.95 2.25
CA ILE A 974 15.75 -15.14 1.31
C ILE A 974 17.04 -14.47 1.81
N GLY A 975 16.95 -13.72 2.91
CA GLY A 975 18.10 -13.34 3.75
C GLY A 975 18.79 -12.05 3.37
N THR A 976 20.10 -11.99 3.55
CA THR A 976 20.92 -10.77 3.38
C THR A 976 21.91 -10.92 2.23
N PRO A 977 22.48 -9.81 1.69
CA PRO A 977 23.41 -9.86 0.57
C PRO A 977 24.60 -10.81 0.81
N VAL A 978 24.97 -11.58 -0.21
CA VAL A 978 26.21 -12.38 -0.18
C VAL A 978 27.46 -11.47 -0.21
N PRO A 979 28.64 -11.96 0.19
CA PRO A 979 29.85 -11.14 0.20
C PRO A 979 30.11 -10.53 -1.18
N GLY A 980 30.42 -9.24 -1.24
CA GLY A 980 30.78 -8.56 -2.49
C GLY A 980 29.60 -7.97 -3.27
N ASP A 981 28.37 -8.19 -2.80
CA ASP A 981 27.16 -7.70 -3.45
C ASP A 981 26.39 -6.69 -2.62
N ALA A 982 25.77 -5.75 -3.34
CA ALA A 982 24.77 -4.84 -2.82
C ALA A 982 23.40 -5.16 -3.41
N LEU A 983 22.38 -5.15 -2.56
CA LEU A 983 20.99 -5.40 -2.95
C LEU A 983 20.15 -4.15 -2.77
N PHE A 984 19.29 -3.87 -3.76
CA PHE A 984 18.36 -2.76 -3.71
C PHE A 984 16.95 -3.25 -4.01
N VAL A 985 15.99 -2.84 -3.17
CA VAL A 985 14.56 -3.03 -3.43
C VAL A 985 14.03 -1.71 -3.95
N LEU A 986 13.63 -1.69 -5.22
CA LEU A 986 13.34 -0.45 -5.95
C LEU A 986 11.89 -0.41 -6.45
N ASP A 987 11.31 0.79 -6.45
CA ASP A 987 10.06 1.06 -7.17
C ASP A 987 10.29 1.16 -8.69
N ALA A 988 9.20 1.30 -9.45
CA ALA A 988 9.25 1.44 -10.92
C ALA A 988 10.05 2.66 -11.41
N GLY A 989 10.30 3.65 -10.53
CA GLY A 989 11.13 4.82 -10.80
C GLY A 989 12.57 4.70 -10.29
N LEU A 990 13.03 3.50 -9.95
CA LEU A 990 14.36 3.20 -9.41
C LEU A 990 14.69 3.88 -8.07
N ARG A 991 13.68 4.16 -7.23
CA ARG A 991 13.88 4.68 -5.87
C ARG A 991 13.77 3.54 -4.85
N ARG A 992 14.59 3.58 -3.81
CA ARG A 992 14.50 2.58 -2.72
C ARG A 992 13.14 2.60 -2.05
N THR A 993 12.54 1.43 -1.86
CA THR A 993 11.30 1.28 -1.10
C THR A 993 11.58 1.25 0.41
N PRO A 994 10.66 1.73 1.26
CA PRO A 994 10.77 1.56 2.70
C PRO A 994 10.78 0.09 3.14
N VAL A 995 11.29 -0.19 4.34
CA VAL A 995 11.09 -1.49 5.01
C VAL A 995 9.60 -1.82 5.06
N GLY A 996 9.25 -3.07 4.77
CA GLY A 996 7.88 -3.58 4.67
C GLY A 996 7.20 -3.34 3.31
N VAL A 997 7.75 -2.50 2.44
CA VAL A 997 7.13 -2.15 1.15
C VAL A 997 7.71 -2.99 0.02
N VAL A 998 6.83 -3.59 -0.77
CA VAL A 998 7.20 -4.42 -1.93
C VAL A 998 7.83 -3.57 -3.03
N GLY A 999 8.94 -4.06 -3.57
CA GLY A 999 9.57 -3.51 -4.76
C GLY A 999 10.31 -4.58 -5.54
N GLU A 1000 10.87 -4.22 -6.69
CA GLU A 1000 11.65 -5.12 -7.51
C GLU A 1000 13.09 -5.22 -7.00
N LEU A 1001 13.65 -6.43 -6.95
CA LEU A 1001 15.03 -6.67 -6.53
C LEU A 1001 16.04 -6.35 -7.64
N TYR A 1002 17.07 -5.60 -7.27
CA TYR A 1002 18.23 -5.31 -8.09
C TYR A 1002 19.51 -5.75 -7.37
N VAL A 1003 20.39 -6.43 -8.09
CA VAL A 1003 21.67 -6.93 -7.58
C VAL A 1003 22.80 -6.15 -8.24
N ALA A 1004 23.66 -5.54 -7.45
CA ALA A 1004 24.88 -4.88 -7.92
C ALA A 1004 26.09 -5.48 -7.22
N GLY A 1005 27.27 -5.32 -7.80
CA GLY A 1005 28.51 -5.81 -7.22
C GLY A 1005 29.12 -6.94 -8.03
N ARG A 1006 29.82 -7.83 -7.33
CA ARG A 1006 30.83 -8.71 -7.93
C ARG A 1006 30.26 -10.04 -8.40
N SER A 1007 29.05 -10.42 -7.96
CA SER A 1007 28.37 -11.60 -8.47
C SER A 1007 27.70 -11.37 -9.84
N VAL A 1008 27.44 -10.11 -10.20
CA VAL A 1008 26.77 -9.74 -11.45
C VAL A 1008 27.56 -10.25 -12.65
N GLY A 1009 26.94 -11.14 -13.42
CA GLY A 1009 27.53 -11.78 -14.59
C GLY A 1009 27.93 -10.80 -15.70
N ARG A 1010 28.64 -11.32 -16.70
CA ARG A 1010 29.06 -10.52 -17.86
C ARG A 1010 27.84 -10.02 -18.65
N GLY A 1011 26.81 -10.86 -18.76
CA GLY A 1011 25.60 -10.61 -19.53
C GLY A 1011 25.15 -11.86 -20.27
N TYR A 1012 24.23 -11.69 -21.22
CA TYR A 1012 23.82 -12.74 -22.14
C TYR A 1012 24.78 -12.78 -23.35
N VAL A 1013 25.50 -13.87 -23.51
CA VAL A 1013 26.53 -14.05 -24.55
C VAL A 1013 25.88 -13.92 -25.93
N GLY A 1014 26.46 -13.09 -26.81
CA GLY A 1014 25.93 -12.84 -28.15
C GLY A 1014 24.63 -12.03 -28.21
N ARG A 1015 24.10 -11.53 -27.07
CA ARG A 1015 22.80 -10.83 -27.00
C ARG A 1015 22.90 -9.45 -26.33
N PRO A 1016 23.52 -8.43 -26.96
CA PRO A 1016 23.75 -7.13 -26.34
C PRO A 1016 22.45 -6.36 -26.03
N GLY A 1017 21.43 -6.43 -26.89
CA GLY A 1017 20.14 -5.78 -26.64
C GLY A 1017 19.43 -6.33 -25.40
N LEU A 1018 19.34 -7.66 -25.28
CA LEU A 1018 18.77 -8.31 -24.10
C LEU A 1018 19.59 -8.02 -22.85
N THR A 1019 20.93 -8.04 -22.97
CA THR A 1019 21.84 -7.71 -21.87
C THR A 1019 21.58 -6.30 -21.36
N ALA A 1020 21.50 -5.29 -22.25
CA ALA A 1020 21.26 -3.91 -21.85
C ALA A 1020 19.89 -3.70 -21.17
N SER A 1021 18.89 -4.53 -21.47
CA SER A 1021 17.56 -4.46 -20.85
C SER A 1021 17.49 -4.99 -19.42
N ARG A 1022 18.45 -5.85 -19.01
CA ARG A 1022 18.47 -6.50 -17.68
C ARG A 1022 19.67 -6.14 -16.83
N PHE A 1023 20.83 -5.88 -17.45
CA PHE A 1023 22.07 -5.43 -16.80
C PHE A 1023 22.19 -3.92 -16.98
N VAL A 1024 21.39 -3.18 -16.22
CA VAL A 1024 21.23 -1.73 -16.33
C VAL A 1024 22.32 -0.97 -15.57
N ALA A 1025 22.44 0.34 -15.81
CA ALA A 1025 23.36 1.19 -15.06
C ALA A 1025 22.94 1.27 -13.58
N CYS A 1026 23.89 1.16 -12.66
CA CYS A 1026 23.64 1.29 -11.22
C CYS A 1026 23.88 2.74 -10.77
N PRO A 1027 22.85 3.47 -10.30
CA PRO A 1027 23.01 4.86 -9.82
C PRO A 1027 23.59 4.95 -8.40
N PHE A 1028 23.78 3.83 -7.71
CA PHE A 1028 24.19 3.77 -6.29
C PHE A 1028 25.67 3.42 -6.07
N GLY A 1029 26.39 3.12 -7.15
CA GLY A 1029 27.83 2.83 -7.16
C GLY A 1029 28.63 3.86 -7.96
N PRO A 1030 29.95 3.69 -8.07
CA PRO A 1030 30.80 4.57 -8.88
C PRO A 1030 30.41 4.54 -10.36
N PRO A 1031 30.72 5.61 -11.13
CA PRO A 1031 30.41 5.68 -12.57
C PRO A 1031 30.90 4.45 -13.34
N GLY A 1032 30.02 3.85 -14.14
CA GLY A 1032 30.28 2.62 -14.89
C GLY A 1032 29.82 1.34 -14.17
N SER A 1033 29.35 1.44 -12.93
CA SER A 1033 28.73 0.31 -12.22
C SER A 1033 27.45 -0.16 -12.91
N ARG A 1034 27.20 -1.47 -12.85
CA ARG A 1034 25.99 -2.11 -13.38
C ARG A 1034 25.21 -2.79 -12.24
N MET A 1035 23.91 -2.93 -12.45
CA MET A 1035 23.05 -3.75 -11.61
C MET A 1035 22.18 -4.65 -12.49
N TYR A 1036 21.91 -5.86 -12.01
CA TYR A 1036 21.02 -6.82 -12.64
C TYR A 1036 19.60 -6.67 -12.08
N ARG A 1037 18.63 -6.47 -12.97
CA ARG A 1037 17.19 -6.40 -12.71
C ARG A 1037 16.60 -7.81 -12.70
N THR A 1038 16.24 -8.35 -11.54
CA THR A 1038 15.88 -9.79 -11.44
C THR A 1038 14.47 -10.10 -11.93
N GLY A 1039 13.55 -9.12 -11.87
CA GLY A 1039 12.12 -9.33 -12.10
C GLY A 1039 11.36 -9.84 -10.88
N ASP A 1040 12.03 -10.08 -9.75
CA ASP A 1040 11.43 -10.61 -8.52
C ASP A 1040 10.98 -9.47 -7.61
N LEU A 1041 9.78 -9.65 -7.03
CA LEU A 1041 9.19 -8.76 -6.06
C LEU A 1041 9.55 -9.22 -4.65
N VAL A 1042 10.15 -8.32 -3.88
CA VAL A 1042 10.66 -8.57 -2.54
C VAL A 1042 10.37 -7.40 -1.62
N ARG A 1043 10.56 -7.58 -0.32
CA ARG A 1043 10.58 -6.49 0.68
C ARG A 1043 11.61 -6.77 1.76
N TRP A 1044 12.12 -5.72 2.40
CA TRP A 1044 12.87 -5.85 3.64
C TRP A 1044 11.92 -6.06 4.81
N ASN A 1045 12.19 -7.02 5.69
CA ASN A 1045 11.46 -7.19 6.93
C ASN A 1045 12.12 -6.42 8.11
N ALA A 1046 11.48 -6.45 9.28
CA ALA A 1046 11.96 -5.74 10.46
C ALA A 1046 13.31 -6.26 11.00
N ASP A 1047 13.66 -7.52 10.72
CA ASP A 1047 14.94 -8.13 11.09
C ASP A 1047 16.07 -7.78 10.11
N GLY A 1048 15.77 -7.05 9.03
CA GLY A 1048 16.73 -6.65 8.01
C GLY A 1048 17.07 -7.77 7.02
N GLU A 1049 16.21 -8.77 6.89
CA GLU A 1049 16.29 -9.82 5.87
C GLU A 1049 15.28 -9.55 4.73
N LEU A 1050 15.61 -10.01 3.53
CA LEU A 1050 14.71 -9.96 2.39
C LEU A 1050 13.68 -11.09 2.45
N GLU A 1051 12.44 -10.75 2.15
CA GLU A 1051 11.33 -11.68 1.93
C GLU A 1051 10.96 -11.69 0.45
N PHE A 1052 10.84 -12.90 -0.11
CA PHE A 1052 10.33 -13.08 -1.47
C PHE A 1052 8.80 -13.02 -1.48
N VAL A 1053 8.23 -12.15 -2.30
CA VAL A 1053 6.78 -11.96 -2.42
C VAL A 1053 6.25 -12.63 -3.69
N GLY A 1054 6.96 -12.47 -4.80
CA GLY A 1054 6.52 -13.02 -6.08
C GLY A 1054 7.38 -12.55 -7.24
N ARG A 1055 6.81 -12.60 -8.45
CA ARG A 1055 7.45 -12.11 -9.67
C ARG A 1055 6.59 -11.05 -10.33
N SER A 1056 7.25 -10.11 -10.99
CA SER A 1056 6.61 -9.06 -11.79
C SER A 1056 6.25 -9.52 -13.20
N ASP A 1057 6.72 -10.70 -13.62
CA ASP A 1057 6.49 -11.32 -14.91
C ASP A 1057 5.81 -12.69 -14.77
N ASP A 1058 5.38 -13.27 -15.91
CA ASP A 1058 4.69 -14.57 -15.99
C ASP A 1058 5.62 -15.77 -15.77
N GLN A 1059 6.85 -15.54 -15.32
CA GLN A 1059 7.81 -16.61 -15.07
C GLN A 1059 7.46 -17.36 -13.79
N VAL A 1060 7.67 -18.69 -13.80
CA VAL A 1060 7.34 -19.57 -12.69
C VAL A 1060 8.49 -20.50 -12.34
N LYS A 1061 8.51 -20.94 -11.08
CA LYS A 1061 9.42 -21.99 -10.58
C LYS A 1061 8.61 -23.29 -10.39
N ILE A 1062 8.97 -24.34 -11.12
CA ILE A 1062 8.35 -25.67 -11.06
C ILE A 1062 9.41 -26.68 -10.65
N ARG A 1063 9.31 -27.28 -9.45
CA ARG A 1063 10.29 -28.23 -8.91
C ARG A 1063 11.73 -27.66 -8.87
N GLY A 1064 11.84 -26.36 -8.61
CA GLY A 1064 13.09 -25.59 -8.62
C GLY A 1064 13.59 -25.18 -10.01
N PHE A 1065 12.91 -25.60 -11.09
CA PHE A 1065 13.27 -25.20 -12.44
C PHE A 1065 12.61 -23.89 -12.83
N ARG A 1066 13.40 -22.98 -13.39
CA ARG A 1066 12.94 -21.69 -13.93
C ARG A 1066 12.29 -21.91 -15.31
N VAL A 1067 10.97 -21.71 -15.38
CA VAL A 1067 10.17 -21.92 -16.59
C VAL A 1067 9.54 -20.59 -17.01
N GLU A 1068 9.79 -20.20 -18.25
CA GLU A 1068 9.09 -19.11 -18.92
C GLU A 1068 7.84 -19.69 -19.59
N LEU A 1069 6.64 -19.30 -19.15
CA LEU A 1069 5.39 -19.81 -19.73
C LEU A 1069 5.33 -19.53 -21.23
N GLY A 1070 5.82 -18.36 -21.65
CA GLY A 1070 5.95 -17.98 -23.06
C GLY A 1070 6.80 -18.93 -23.92
N GLU A 1071 7.83 -19.60 -23.37
CA GLU A 1071 8.62 -20.60 -24.11
C GLU A 1071 7.78 -21.85 -24.40
N VAL A 1072 6.93 -22.24 -23.45
CA VAL A 1072 6.00 -23.36 -23.62
C VAL A 1072 4.85 -22.98 -24.55
N GLU A 1073 4.32 -21.76 -24.44
CA GLU A 1073 3.29 -21.21 -25.34
C GLU A 1073 3.77 -21.12 -26.79
N ALA A 1074 4.99 -20.65 -27.01
CA ALA A 1074 5.60 -20.60 -28.35
C ALA A 1074 5.78 -22.01 -28.93
N ALA A 1075 6.22 -22.97 -28.12
CA ALA A 1075 6.35 -24.36 -28.55
C ALA A 1075 4.99 -25.01 -28.89
N LEU A 1076 3.95 -24.73 -28.09
CA LEU A 1076 2.57 -25.17 -28.34
C LEU A 1076 2.03 -24.57 -29.65
N THR A 1077 2.24 -23.28 -29.86
CA THR A 1077 1.80 -22.57 -31.07
C THR A 1077 2.54 -23.06 -32.33
N ALA A 1078 3.75 -23.60 -32.18
CA ALA A 1078 4.52 -24.19 -33.27
C ALA A 1078 4.08 -25.62 -33.66
N VAL A 1079 3.06 -26.19 -33.01
CA VAL A 1079 2.47 -27.48 -33.40
C VAL A 1079 1.44 -27.27 -34.51
N PRO A 1080 1.51 -28.01 -35.64
CA PRO A 1080 0.55 -27.86 -36.74
C PRO A 1080 -0.90 -28.04 -36.28
N GLY A 1081 -1.75 -27.07 -36.58
CA GLY A 1081 -3.18 -27.09 -36.22
C GLY A 1081 -3.52 -26.26 -34.97
N VAL A 1082 -2.55 -25.73 -34.24
CA VAL A 1082 -2.76 -24.79 -33.12
C VAL A 1082 -2.66 -23.35 -33.61
N GLU A 1083 -3.68 -22.51 -33.38
CA GLU A 1083 -3.66 -21.07 -33.69
C GLU A 1083 -3.08 -20.25 -32.55
N ARG A 1084 -3.52 -20.54 -31.32
CA ARG A 1084 -3.12 -19.82 -30.11
C ARG A 1084 -2.92 -20.82 -28.98
N ALA A 1085 -1.98 -20.51 -28.10
CA ALA A 1085 -1.74 -21.27 -26.90
C ALA A 1085 -1.51 -20.35 -25.71
N VAL A 1086 -1.98 -20.78 -24.55
CA VAL A 1086 -1.71 -20.16 -23.24
C VAL A 1086 -1.28 -21.25 -22.29
N VAL A 1087 -0.30 -20.98 -21.44
CA VAL A 1087 0.13 -21.90 -20.39
C VAL A 1087 -0.10 -21.25 -19.04
N THR A 1088 -0.57 -22.04 -18.09
CA THR A 1088 -0.74 -21.62 -16.70
C THR A 1088 -0.18 -22.66 -15.76
N VAL A 1089 -0.04 -22.28 -14.50
CA VAL A 1089 0.33 -23.19 -13.42
C VAL A 1089 -0.92 -23.50 -12.60
N ARG A 1090 -1.11 -24.78 -12.29
CA ARG A 1090 -2.13 -25.24 -11.34
C ARG A 1090 -1.46 -25.97 -10.19
N ALA A 1091 -1.94 -25.73 -8.98
CA ALA A 1091 -1.50 -26.48 -7.81
C ALA A 1091 -2.27 -27.81 -7.76
N THR A 1092 -1.56 -28.92 -7.56
CA THR A 1092 -2.12 -30.26 -7.36
C THR A 1092 -1.57 -30.85 -6.07
N GLU A 1093 -2.09 -31.99 -5.60
CA GLU A 1093 -1.48 -32.74 -4.48
C GLU A 1093 -0.01 -33.12 -4.76
N ALA A 1094 0.39 -33.24 -6.02
CA ALA A 1094 1.76 -33.50 -6.46
C ALA A 1094 2.61 -32.23 -6.69
N GLY A 1095 2.14 -31.07 -6.20
CA GLY A 1095 2.78 -29.76 -6.36
C GLY A 1095 2.30 -28.97 -7.59
N LYS A 1096 3.03 -27.90 -7.93
CA LYS A 1096 2.74 -27.04 -9.08
C LYS A 1096 2.98 -27.79 -10.40
N GLN A 1097 2.01 -27.76 -11.32
CA GLN A 1097 2.12 -28.36 -12.65
C GLN A 1097 1.72 -27.38 -13.75
N LEU A 1098 2.34 -27.52 -14.92
CA LEU A 1098 2.04 -26.75 -16.13
C LEU A 1098 0.81 -27.35 -16.83
N VAL A 1099 -0.10 -26.48 -17.26
CA VAL A 1099 -1.26 -26.83 -18.09
C VAL A 1099 -1.26 -25.94 -19.32
N GLY A 1100 -1.26 -26.55 -20.50
CA GLY A 1100 -1.40 -25.83 -21.76
C GLY A 1100 -2.86 -25.80 -22.21
N TYR A 1101 -3.33 -24.66 -22.69
CA TYR A 1101 -4.61 -24.50 -23.36
C TYR A 1101 -4.35 -24.13 -24.81
N VAL A 1102 -4.91 -24.89 -25.74
CA VAL A 1102 -4.70 -24.66 -27.18
C VAL A 1102 -6.03 -24.40 -27.88
N VAL A 1103 -6.02 -23.42 -28.77
CA VAL A 1103 -7.13 -23.11 -29.68
C VAL A 1103 -6.80 -23.67 -31.07
N PRO A 1104 -7.64 -24.55 -31.65
CA PRO A 1104 -7.46 -25.06 -33.00
C PRO A 1104 -7.52 -23.96 -34.06
N ALA A 1105 -6.69 -24.06 -35.10
CA ALA A 1105 -6.72 -23.15 -36.26
C ALA A 1105 -7.93 -23.36 -37.18
N ASP A 1106 -8.56 -24.53 -37.11
CA ASP A 1106 -9.84 -24.82 -37.74
C ASP A 1106 -10.69 -25.63 -36.75
N PRO A 1107 -11.83 -25.11 -36.27
CA PRO A 1107 -12.73 -25.83 -35.37
C PRO A 1107 -13.25 -27.16 -35.94
N ALA A 1108 -13.21 -27.34 -37.28
CA ALA A 1108 -13.60 -28.58 -37.94
C ALA A 1108 -12.50 -29.66 -37.98
N VAL A 1109 -11.26 -29.30 -37.63
CA VAL A 1109 -10.11 -30.23 -37.59
C VAL A 1109 -9.77 -30.55 -36.13
N PRO A 1110 -10.00 -31.79 -35.66
CA PRO A 1110 -9.76 -32.14 -34.28
C PRO A 1110 -8.25 -32.08 -33.95
N VAL A 1111 -7.90 -31.25 -32.97
CA VAL A 1111 -6.59 -31.23 -32.32
C VAL A 1111 -6.65 -32.16 -31.11
N ASP A 1112 -5.69 -33.07 -30.99
CA ASP A 1112 -5.58 -33.97 -29.83
C ASP A 1112 -4.52 -33.45 -28.86
N GLY A 1113 -4.94 -33.03 -27.67
CA GLY A 1113 -4.04 -32.55 -26.61
C GLY A 1113 -2.96 -33.57 -26.21
N GLY A 1114 -3.25 -34.87 -26.28
CA GLY A 1114 -2.27 -35.93 -26.03
C GLY A 1114 -1.16 -35.97 -27.08
N ALA A 1115 -1.53 -35.84 -28.36
CA ALA A 1115 -0.58 -35.77 -29.47
C ALA A 1115 0.25 -34.48 -29.42
N VAL A 1116 -0.37 -33.33 -29.13
CA VAL A 1116 0.32 -32.03 -28.96
C VAL A 1116 1.35 -32.12 -27.83
N ARG A 1117 0.99 -32.72 -26.69
CA ARG A 1117 1.91 -32.96 -25.58
C ARG A 1117 3.08 -33.87 -25.97
N GLY A 1118 2.82 -34.89 -26.80
CA GLY A 1118 3.85 -35.76 -27.36
C GLY A 1118 4.87 -35.01 -28.23
N ASP A 1119 4.40 -34.10 -29.08
CA ASP A 1119 5.26 -33.24 -29.92
C ASP A 1119 6.13 -32.29 -29.09
N LEU A 1120 5.58 -31.72 -28.01
CA LEU A 1120 6.34 -30.87 -27.08
C LEU A 1120 7.48 -31.63 -26.41
N ALA A 1121 7.27 -32.90 -26.04
CA ALA A 1121 8.29 -33.73 -25.39
C ALA A 1121 9.53 -34.00 -26.28
N VAL A 1122 9.42 -33.78 -27.60
CA VAL A 1122 10.55 -33.89 -28.54
C VAL A 1122 11.35 -32.58 -28.63
N ARG A 1123 10.71 -31.43 -28.35
CA ARG A 1123 11.28 -30.08 -28.56
C ARG A 1123 11.74 -29.43 -27.26
N LEU A 1124 11.04 -29.70 -26.16
CA LEU A 1124 11.26 -29.08 -24.86
C LEU A 1124 11.91 -30.07 -23.87
N PRO A 1125 12.68 -29.56 -22.89
CA PRO A 1125 13.06 -30.35 -21.71
C PRO A 1125 11.83 -30.88 -20.96
N GLU A 1126 11.95 -32.05 -20.34
CA GLU A 1126 10.84 -32.74 -19.64
C GLU A 1126 10.11 -31.85 -18.62
N TYR A 1127 10.83 -31.04 -17.84
CA TYR A 1127 10.26 -30.16 -16.82
C TYR A 1127 9.45 -28.97 -17.40
N MET A 1128 9.54 -28.71 -18.71
CA MET A 1128 8.77 -27.67 -19.42
C MET A 1128 7.56 -28.24 -20.16
N VAL A 1129 7.42 -29.56 -20.26
CA VAL A 1129 6.28 -30.19 -20.94
C VAL A 1129 5.04 -30.12 -20.02
N PRO A 1130 3.92 -29.55 -20.48
CA PRO A 1130 2.68 -29.53 -19.70
C PRO A 1130 2.23 -30.92 -19.25
N ALA A 1131 1.71 -31.01 -18.03
CA ALA A 1131 1.11 -32.23 -17.50
C ALA A 1131 -0.18 -32.58 -18.23
N ALA A 1132 -0.94 -31.56 -18.64
CA ALA A 1132 -2.13 -31.67 -19.47
C ALA A 1132 -2.12 -30.59 -20.57
N VAL A 1133 -2.70 -30.92 -21.73
CA VAL A 1133 -2.99 -29.96 -22.80
C VAL A 1133 -4.48 -30.02 -23.09
N MET A 1134 -5.21 -28.97 -22.70
CA MET A 1134 -6.64 -28.81 -22.89
C MET A 1134 -6.91 -28.13 -24.22
N VAL A 1135 -7.86 -28.66 -25.00
CA VAL A 1135 -8.31 -28.03 -26.25
C VAL A 1135 -9.57 -27.23 -25.95
N ILE A 1136 -9.55 -25.94 -26.29
CA ILE A 1136 -10.65 -25.01 -26.04
C ILE A 1136 -11.03 -24.27 -27.33
N ASP A 1137 -12.29 -23.88 -27.45
CA ASP A 1137 -12.80 -23.22 -28.66
C ASP A 1137 -12.26 -21.79 -28.80
N GLU A 1138 -12.13 -21.06 -27.69
CA GLU A 1138 -11.58 -19.71 -27.65
C GLU A 1138 -10.90 -19.41 -26.30
N LEU A 1139 -9.97 -18.47 -26.29
CA LEU A 1139 -9.37 -17.98 -25.05
C LEU A 1139 -10.33 -17.00 -24.37
N PRO A 1140 -10.68 -17.21 -23.09
CA PRO A 1140 -11.55 -16.29 -22.36
C PRO A 1140 -10.85 -14.94 -22.21
N LEU A 1141 -11.58 -13.86 -22.53
CA LEU A 1141 -11.08 -12.49 -22.43
C LEU A 1141 -11.91 -11.72 -21.39
N THR A 1142 -11.23 -10.92 -20.60
CA THR A 1142 -11.85 -9.86 -19.79
C THR A 1142 -12.56 -8.86 -20.69
N VAL A 1143 -13.46 -8.05 -20.11
CA VAL A 1143 -14.12 -6.90 -20.79
C VAL A 1143 -13.14 -5.93 -21.47
N ASN A 1144 -11.87 -5.92 -21.05
CA ASN A 1144 -10.80 -5.10 -21.63
C ASN A 1144 -10.01 -5.80 -22.76
N GLY A 1145 -10.46 -6.98 -23.22
CA GLY A 1145 -9.80 -7.74 -24.28
C GLY A 1145 -8.47 -8.41 -23.87
N LYS A 1146 -8.12 -8.40 -22.57
CA LYS A 1146 -6.99 -9.17 -22.03
C LYS A 1146 -7.43 -10.57 -21.66
N LEU A 1147 -6.53 -11.56 -21.78
CA LEU A 1147 -6.77 -12.94 -21.34
C LEU A 1147 -7.21 -13.01 -19.87
N ASP A 1148 -8.33 -13.68 -19.63
CA ASP A 1148 -8.81 -13.99 -18.28
C ASP A 1148 -8.33 -15.39 -17.86
N LYS A 1149 -7.20 -15.44 -17.15
CA LYS A 1149 -6.62 -16.70 -16.67
C LYS A 1149 -7.49 -17.42 -15.62
N ARG A 1150 -8.42 -16.72 -14.96
CA ARG A 1150 -9.35 -17.29 -13.95
C ARG A 1150 -10.55 -17.96 -14.59
N ALA A 1151 -10.95 -17.50 -15.78
CA ALA A 1151 -12.04 -18.09 -16.56
C ALA A 1151 -11.59 -19.27 -17.45
N LEU A 1152 -10.29 -19.63 -17.44
CA LEU A 1152 -9.82 -20.84 -18.12
C LEU A 1152 -10.43 -22.09 -17.46
N PRO A 1153 -10.97 -23.05 -18.24
CA PRO A 1153 -11.58 -24.26 -17.69
C PRO A 1153 -10.63 -24.99 -16.73
N GLU A 1154 -11.15 -25.50 -15.62
CA GLU A 1154 -10.34 -26.34 -14.75
C GLU A 1154 -9.86 -27.58 -15.53
N PRO A 1155 -8.55 -27.86 -15.51
CA PRO A 1155 -8.00 -29.01 -16.21
C PRO A 1155 -8.54 -30.30 -15.60
N GLU A 1156 -8.91 -31.24 -16.46
CA GLU A 1156 -9.14 -32.62 -16.04
C GLU A 1156 -7.79 -33.29 -15.78
N PHE A 1157 -7.17 -32.95 -14.64
CA PHE A 1157 -6.29 -33.89 -13.97
C PHE A 1157 -7.20 -35.01 -13.50
N THR A 1158 -6.99 -36.24 -13.91
CA THR A 1158 -7.84 -37.36 -13.48
C THR A 1158 -7.85 -37.47 -11.94
N GLY A 1159 -8.83 -36.85 -11.24
CA GLY A 1159 -9.11 -37.01 -9.81
C GLY A 1159 -9.66 -35.77 -9.05
N GLY A 1160 -10.95 -35.78 -8.70
CA GLY A 1160 -11.59 -34.94 -7.64
C GLY A 1160 -13.13 -35.00 -7.64
N VAL A 1161 -13.78 -35.44 -6.56
CA VAL A 1161 -15.20 -35.89 -6.49
C VAL A 1161 -16.01 -35.11 -5.45
N TYR A 1162 -17.26 -34.77 -5.76
CA TYR A 1162 -18.29 -34.25 -4.85
C TYR A 1162 -18.51 -35.13 -3.60
N ARG A 1163 -18.57 -34.52 -2.41
CA ARG A 1163 -18.89 -35.20 -1.15
C ARG A 1163 -20.30 -34.84 -0.66
N ALA A 1164 -21.16 -35.87 -0.56
CA ALA A 1164 -22.51 -35.75 -0.01
C ALA A 1164 -22.51 -35.63 1.52
N PRO A 1165 -23.50 -34.94 2.13
CA PRO A 1165 -23.76 -34.99 3.57
C PRO A 1165 -23.84 -36.43 4.08
N SER A 1166 -23.20 -36.70 5.21
CA SER A 1166 -23.08 -38.04 5.80
C SER A 1166 -23.67 -38.15 7.21
N SER A 1167 -24.02 -37.02 7.82
CA SER A 1167 -24.70 -36.95 9.11
C SER A 1167 -25.99 -36.12 9.03
N LEU A 1168 -26.92 -36.36 9.96
CA LEU A 1168 -28.16 -35.59 10.06
C LEU A 1168 -27.90 -34.08 10.24
N VAL A 1169 -26.81 -33.71 10.92
CA VAL A 1169 -26.40 -32.30 11.09
C VAL A 1169 -25.92 -31.72 9.76
N GLU A 1170 -25.08 -32.45 9.03
CA GLU A 1170 -24.63 -32.04 7.68
C GLU A 1170 -25.80 -31.95 6.69
N GLU A 1171 -26.77 -32.87 6.74
CA GLU A 1171 -27.98 -32.82 5.91
C GLU A 1171 -28.83 -31.58 6.21
N ILE A 1172 -29.10 -31.31 7.48
CA ILE A 1172 -29.90 -30.15 7.90
C ILE A 1172 -29.18 -28.84 7.50
N LEU A 1173 -27.88 -28.74 7.73
CA LEU A 1173 -27.11 -27.54 7.39
C LEU A 1173 -27.01 -27.34 5.87
N ALA A 1174 -26.77 -28.41 5.10
CA ALA A 1174 -26.76 -28.34 3.63
C ALA A 1174 -28.13 -27.92 3.07
N ASP A 1175 -29.24 -28.40 3.65
CA ASP A 1175 -30.60 -27.99 3.28
C ASP A 1175 -30.94 -26.56 3.70
N VAL A 1176 -30.45 -26.10 4.85
CA VAL A 1176 -30.60 -24.69 5.26
C VAL A 1176 -29.82 -23.79 4.31
N PHE A 1177 -28.58 -24.15 3.97
CA PHE A 1177 -27.75 -23.39 3.03
C PHE A 1177 -28.40 -23.36 1.65
N ALA A 1178 -28.80 -24.52 1.11
CA ALA A 1178 -29.47 -24.62 -0.20
C ALA A 1178 -30.73 -23.74 -0.28
N ARG A 1179 -31.56 -23.73 0.77
CA ARG A 1179 -32.79 -22.92 0.82
C ARG A 1179 -32.53 -21.42 0.97
N VAL A 1180 -31.51 -21.05 1.74
CA VAL A 1180 -31.20 -19.64 1.99
C VAL A 1180 -30.46 -19.00 0.82
N LEU A 1181 -29.62 -19.77 0.12
CA LEU A 1181 -28.85 -19.35 -1.06
C LEU A 1181 -29.57 -19.60 -2.39
N GLU A 1182 -30.71 -20.29 -2.36
CA GLU A 1182 -31.48 -20.66 -3.56
C GLU A 1182 -30.69 -21.50 -4.57
N VAL A 1183 -29.76 -22.33 -4.08
CA VAL A 1183 -28.94 -23.25 -4.89
C VAL A 1183 -29.48 -24.69 -4.85
N PRO A 1184 -29.39 -25.46 -5.95
CA PRO A 1184 -30.04 -26.77 -6.04
C PRO A 1184 -29.37 -27.86 -5.18
N ARG A 1185 -28.08 -27.72 -4.86
CA ARG A 1185 -27.34 -28.68 -4.01
C ARG A 1185 -26.11 -28.03 -3.40
N VAL A 1186 -25.81 -28.40 -2.15
CA VAL A 1186 -24.60 -28.01 -1.40
C VAL A 1186 -23.87 -29.27 -0.95
N GLY A 1187 -22.59 -29.40 -1.29
CA GLY A 1187 -21.65 -30.40 -0.80
C GLY A 1187 -21.08 -30.04 0.57
N VAL A 1188 -20.57 -31.02 1.31
CA VAL A 1188 -20.08 -30.77 2.69
C VAL A 1188 -18.85 -29.88 2.72
N ASP A 1189 -18.07 -29.88 1.64
CA ASP A 1189 -16.85 -29.10 1.50
C ASP A 1189 -17.06 -27.79 0.73
N ASP A 1190 -18.32 -27.46 0.40
CA ASP A 1190 -18.66 -26.24 -0.34
C ASP A 1190 -18.66 -25.03 0.61
N SER A 1191 -18.02 -23.94 0.19
CA SER A 1191 -18.01 -22.68 0.93
C SER A 1191 -19.34 -21.92 0.76
N PHE A 1192 -19.94 -21.51 1.88
CA PHE A 1192 -21.18 -20.71 1.90
C PHE A 1192 -21.06 -19.41 1.09
N PHE A 1193 -19.92 -18.74 1.19
CA PHE A 1193 -19.69 -17.45 0.51
C PHE A 1193 -19.38 -17.64 -0.98
N ASP A 1194 -18.70 -18.73 -1.34
CA ASP A 1194 -18.38 -19.05 -2.74
C ASP A 1194 -19.64 -19.45 -3.52
N LEU A 1195 -20.64 -19.98 -2.81
CA LEU A 1195 -21.97 -20.28 -3.32
C LEU A 1195 -22.89 -19.03 -3.40
N GLY A 1196 -22.37 -17.83 -3.16
CA GLY A 1196 -23.12 -16.57 -3.26
C GLY A 1196 -23.77 -16.10 -1.96
N GLY A 1197 -23.36 -16.64 -0.80
CA GLY A 1197 -23.85 -16.20 0.50
C GLY A 1197 -23.42 -14.78 0.87
N SER A 1198 -24.39 -13.96 1.30
CA SER A 1198 -24.20 -12.63 1.87
C SER A 1198 -24.38 -12.60 3.39
N SER A 1199 -23.99 -11.51 4.05
CA SER A 1199 -24.27 -11.29 5.48
C SER A 1199 -25.76 -11.38 5.82
N LEU A 1200 -26.63 -10.87 4.93
CA LEU A 1200 -28.08 -10.95 5.09
C LEU A 1200 -28.59 -12.40 5.01
N SER A 1201 -28.02 -13.19 4.10
CA SER A 1201 -28.36 -14.62 3.99
C SER A 1201 -27.77 -15.43 5.16
N ALA A 1202 -26.59 -15.09 5.67
CA ALA A 1202 -26.02 -15.72 6.86
C ALA A 1202 -26.93 -15.53 8.08
N MET A 1203 -27.59 -14.37 8.23
CA MET A 1203 -28.61 -14.16 9.27
C MET A 1203 -29.82 -15.08 9.09
N ARG A 1204 -30.28 -15.29 7.85
CA ARG A 1204 -31.38 -16.22 7.54
C ARG A 1204 -30.98 -17.66 7.85
N VAL A 1205 -29.71 -18.03 7.65
CA VAL A 1205 -29.15 -19.32 8.09
C VAL A 1205 -29.17 -19.41 9.61
N VAL A 1206 -28.58 -18.44 10.32
CA VAL A 1206 -28.49 -18.45 11.80
C VAL A 1206 -29.87 -18.44 12.46
N ALA A 1207 -30.85 -17.76 11.88
CA ALA A 1207 -32.23 -17.79 12.37
C ALA A 1207 -32.98 -19.08 12.02
N ALA A 1208 -32.55 -19.81 10.99
CA ALA A 1208 -33.16 -21.06 10.55
C ALA A 1208 -32.54 -22.31 11.21
N VAL A 1209 -31.30 -22.19 11.71
CA VAL A 1209 -30.60 -23.17 12.55
C VAL A 1209 -31.05 -23.01 14.00
#